data_AF-A0A8I0VAC5-F1
#
_entry.id   AF-A0A8I0VAC5-F1
#
_cell.length_a   1.000
_cell.length_b   1.000
_cell.length_c   1.000
_cell.angle_alpha   90.00
_cell.angle_beta   90.00
_cell.angle_gamma   90.00
#
_symmetry.space_group_name_H-M   'P 1'
#
loop_
_entity.id
_entity.type
_entity.pdbx_description
1 polymer ?
#
loop_
_entity_poly.entity_id
_entity_poly.type
_entity_poly.pdbx_seq_one_letter_code
_entity_poly.pdbx_strand_id
1 'polypeptide(L)'
;MQVQATNEGRPSTGGGAGAVRRSRERLVRAASVLLLLAALTAGGTAAASAATQTPTPTPSPIPSGAPAPGPTVETPAFSTDGAVAVTGTRPAGADVRVTIASVPAAVTLPTSTTWRATATGVPDGQSAVRVTAGGQEATATASVLRAPGVNSFSVVTTGLVSGTGYPGAIVDARSGSAACRATVGSSSTWACLLAPPPPPGTGVPVTATQSTSWSTGTPAVGRGTGSFDTTAPGAAIITAPAAGATVDTTGMTISGTADEDGDVVRAYLTGYGDAACQAQVAGGSWSCTTGTLPPGPLGITATVTDPLGNISTLASEVGITVAQPAASPTPGTTTPPASATPEATSSPEGTQAAPAPGSGTGGGDGSTGGAPGPDGAPGSGSAPAAPAPGTWNAPTRFGTSLQPLPAAFTDGRGLLPLLLALGAVLLVTLPALLLRGALVARFGGRHRAAEDVTPLRIVPRGDAGSLTTRAAAAAFTDSTATTGQLRIVPGRLDSAPIPVPARRAPEPTLLGARPGREPGRAGRWGAAAAALALAAALAALSLPVGSDPNAVRLFLAALAGLAVVNGVGVVAVASVAGRVGAGPARVRAVPALLVLSATAVLVSRSFGLAPPIVIGQVLGLVADDRDDASRARLALVQSGSLATLGLVAWILYGLVPATGGMWPQLANELLSVITLAALSSAALALAPVSLVLGRSLLLRSLPLWAVVSVAVLTLAFAAVATTASGVPAGVWITALVVAAAFAAVSVAVWLWIRVVEPSLQRL
;
A
#
# COMPACT_ATOMS: atom_id res chain seq x y z
N MET A 1 -26.95 -95.22 6.95
CA MET A 1 -28.35 -95.42 6.54
C MET A 1 -28.85 -94.11 5.97
N GLN A 2 -29.54 -94.11 4.82
CA GLN A 2 -30.26 -92.96 4.21
C GLN A 2 -29.47 -91.65 3.94
N VAL A 3 -29.94 -90.72 3.09
CA VAL A 3 -30.29 -90.84 1.66
C VAL A 3 -30.29 -89.42 1.04
N GLN A 4 -29.40 -89.21 0.06
CA GLN A 4 -29.59 -88.49 -1.21
C GLN A 4 -30.43 -87.17 -1.31
N ALA A 5 -29.75 -86.03 -1.49
CA ALA A 5 -30.05 -84.90 -2.42
C ALA A 5 -28.87 -83.89 -2.38
N THR A 6 -28.06 -83.64 -3.43
CA THR A 6 -28.29 -82.82 -4.66
C THR A 6 -28.96 -81.46 -4.40
N ASN A 7 -28.43 -80.29 -4.79
CA ASN A 7 -27.24 -79.89 -5.57
C ASN A 7 -26.91 -78.39 -5.21
N GLU A 8 -25.90 -77.63 -5.68
CA GLU A 8 -24.87 -77.76 -6.74
C GLU A 8 -23.67 -76.78 -6.53
N GLY A 9 -22.74 -76.68 -7.50
CA GLY A 9 -22.26 -75.39 -8.04
C GLY A 9 -21.26 -74.52 -7.24
N ARG A 10 -19.96 -74.76 -7.42
CA ARG A 10 -18.88 -73.72 -7.27
C ARG A 10 -18.78 -72.90 -8.58
N PRO A 11 -18.22 -71.66 -8.63
CA PRO A 11 -16.90 -71.33 -8.08
C PRO A 11 -16.74 -69.90 -7.46
N SER A 12 -15.49 -69.51 -7.23
CA SER A 12 -15.01 -68.30 -6.54
C SER A 12 -15.06 -66.99 -7.34
N THR A 13 -15.24 -65.83 -6.67
CA THR A 13 -14.23 -64.73 -6.58
C THR A 13 -14.76 -63.46 -5.88
N GLY A 14 -13.85 -62.66 -5.28
CA GLY A 14 -14.01 -61.20 -5.07
C GLY A 14 -14.81 -60.71 -3.84
N GLY A 15 -14.39 -59.58 -3.23
CA GLY A 15 -15.20 -58.90 -2.20
C GLY A 15 -14.54 -57.84 -1.29
N GLY A 16 -13.20 -57.77 -1.23
CA GLY A 16 -12.45 -57.01 -0.20
C GLY A 16 -12.39 -55.48 -0.30
N ALA A 17 -13.42 -54.79 -0.82
CA ALA A 17 -13.34 -53.35 -1.17
C ALA A 17 -14.34 -52.39 -0.47
N GLY A 18 -15.22 -52.90 0.41
CA GLY A 18 -16.37 -52.12 0.92
C GLY A 18 -16.07 -51.01 1.93
N ALA A 19 -15.07 -51.16 2.80
CA ALA A 19 -14.90 -50.28 3.97
C ALA A 19 -14.27 -48.91 3.64
N VAL A 20 -13.28 -48.87 2.72
CA VAL A 20 -12.43 -47.69 2.49
C VAL A 20 -13.12 -46.59 1.66
N ARG A 21 -14.18 -46.91 0.90
CA ARG A 21 -14.97 -45.88 0.18
C ARG A 21 -15.82 -45.02 1.12
N ARG A 22 -16.47 -45.61 2.14
CA ARG A 22 -17.45 -44.92 3.00
C ARG A 22 -16.85 -43.83 3.91
N SER A 23 -15.56 -43.86 4.19
CA SER A 23 -14.86 -42.77 4.91
C SER A 23 -14.51 -41.59 3.99
N ARG A 24 -14.19 -41.86 2.71
CA ARG A 24 -13.76 -40.84 1.73
C ARG A 24 -14.91 -39.93 1.29
N GLU A 25 -16.10 -40.47 1.10
CA GLU A 25 -17.30 -39.68 0.74
C GLU A 25 -17.69 -38.66 1.83
N ARG A 26 -17.43 -38.96 3.11
CA ARG A 26 -17.71 -38.03 4.22
C ARG A 26 -16.80 -36.80 4.20
N LEU A 27 -15.53 -36.96 3.82
CA LEU A 27 -14.56 -35.86 3.70
C LEU A 27 -14.88 -34.93 2.53
N VAL A 28 -15.31 -35.50 1.38
CA VAL A 28 -15.72 -34.69 0.22
C VAL A 28 -16.95 -33.84 0.56
N ARG A 29 -17.99 -34.44 1.20
CA ARG A 29 -19.19 -33.69 1.60
C ARG A 29 -18.90 -32.58 2.62
N ALA A 30 -17.95 -32.78 3.54
CA ALA A 30 -17.54 -31.73 4.48
C ALA A 30 -16.92 -30.51 3.78
N ALA A 31 -16.10 -30.73 2.73
CA ALA A 31 -15.54 -29.64 1.93
C ALA A 31 -16.63 -28.89 1.13
N SER A 32 -17.62 -29.60 0.58
CA SER A 32 -18.75 -28.98 -0.13
C SER A 32 -19.60 -28.07 0.78
N VAL A 33 -19.83 -28.47 2.03
CA VAL A 33 -20.62 -27.68 3.00
C VAL A 33 -19.91 -26.38 3.40
N LEU A 34 -18.58 -26.39 3.57
CA LEU A 34 -17.83 -25.15 3.83
C LEU A 34 -17.89 -24.17 2.66
N LEU A 35 -17.83 -24.68 1.42
CA LEU A 35 -17.96 -23.86 0.20
C LEU A 35 -19.37 -23.27 0.04
N LEU A 36 -20.43 -23.99 0.46
CA LEU A 36 -21.79 -23.42 0.49
C LEU A 36 -21.94 -22.32 1.56
N LEU A 37 -21.39 -22.52 2.77
CA LEU A 37 -21.47 -21.51 3.84
C LEU A 37 -20.76 -20.20 3.47
N ALA A 38 -19.69 -20.26 2.68
CA ALA A 38 -19.01 -19.06 2.18
C ALA A 38 -19.84 -18.26 1.15
N ALA A 39 -20.84 -18.87 0.51
CA ALA A 39 -21.65 -18.24 -0.54
C ALA A 39 -22.92 -17.53 -0.03
N LEU A 40 -23.38 -17.79 1.20
CA LEU A 40 -24.68 -17.31 1.71
C LEU A 40 -24.62 -15.98 2.51
N THR A 41 -23.47 -15.32 2.61
CA THR A 41 -23.33 -14.04 3.35
C THR A 41 -23.50 -12.78 2.49
N ALA A 42 -23.91 -12.93 1.23
CA ALA A 42 -24.19 -11.84 0.29
C ALA A 42 -25.66 -11.85 -0.17
N GLY A 43 -26.58 -11.38 0.70
CA GLY A 43 -28.02 -11.49 0.44
C GLY A 43 -28.90 -10.69 1.42
N GLY A 44 -28.66 -9.38 1.53
CA GLY A 44 -29.52 -8.50 2.34
C GLY A 44 -30.86 -8.23 1.64
N THR A 45 -31.90 -9.00 1.96
CA THR A 45 -33.25 -8.80 1.42
C THR A 45 -33.98 -7.68 2.16
N ALA A 46 -34.59 -6.76 1.41
CA ALA A 46 -35.48 -5.75 1.95
C ALA A 46 -36.84 -6.38 2.31
N ALA A 47 -37.19 -6.37 3.60
CA ALA A 47 -38.49 -6.82 4.07
C ALA A 47 -39.54 -5.71 3.87
N ALA A 48 -40.25 -5.73 2.74
CA ALA A 48 -41.39 -4.84 2.52
C ALA A 48 -42.56 -5.24 3.44
N SER A 49 -42.95 -4.35 4.36
CA SER A 49 -44.09 -4.57 5.26
C SER A 49 -45.41 -4.43 4.50
N ALA A 50 -45.99 -5.55 4.07
CA ALA A 50 -47.31 -5.57 3.45
C ALA A 50 -48.40 -5.15 4.46
N ALA A 51 -49.18 -4.11 4.13
CA ALA A 51 -50.22 -3.60 5.00
C ALA A 51 -51.50 -4.47 4.93
N THR A 52 -51.88 -5.09 6.05
CA THR A 52 -53.17 -5.78 6.17
C THR A 52 -54.26 -4.78 6.52
N GLN A 53 -55.11 -4.44 5.55
CA GLN A 53 -56.28 -3.58 5.80
C GLN A 53 -57.30 -4.33 6.67
N THR A 54 -57.80 -3.67 7.71
CA THR A 54 -58.91 -4.16 8.56
C THR A 54 -60.08 -3.16 8.43
N PRO A 55 -61.32 -3.61 8.20
CA PRO A 55 -62.43 -2.71 7.85
C PRO A 55 -62.91 -1.85 9.02
N THR A 56 -63.36 -0.64 8.68
CA THR A 56 -63.79 0.42 9.61
C THR A 56 -65.11 0.10 10.33
N PRO A 57 -65.19 0.23 11.66
CA PRO A 57 -66.46 0.36 12.38
C PRO A 57 -67.00 1.80 12.36
N THR A 58 -68.30 1.94 12.13
CA THR A 58 -69.06 3.20 12.12
C THR A 58 -68.91 4.00 13.44
N PRO A 59 -68.81 5.34 13.41
CA PRO A 59 -68.47 6.12 14.61
C PRO A 59 -69.55 6.11 15.70
N SER A 60 -69.09 6.03 16.95
CA SER A 60 -69.84 6.42 18.16
C SER A 60 -69.44 7.85 18.60
N PRO A 61 -70.28 8.57 19.36
CA PRO A 61 -70.10 10.00 19.56
C PRO A 61 -68.82 10.38 20.32
N ILE A 62 -68.20 11.48 19.91
CA ILE A 62 -66.96 12.02 20.48
C ILE A 62 -67.21 12.52 21.92
N PRO A 63 -66.52 12.01 22.95
CA PRO A 63 -66.54 12.63 24.27
C PRO A 63 -65.85 14.00 24.19
N SER A 64 -66.46 15.03 24.79
CA SER A 64 -65.92 16.40 24.79
C SER A 64 -64.67 16.51 25.68
N GLY A 65 -63.53 16.14 25.10
CA GLY A 65 -62.23 16.09 25.77
C GLY A 65 -61.09 15.73 24.81
N ALA A 66 -61.23 16.02 23.51
CA ALA A 66 -60.16 15.81 22.54
C ALA A 66 -58.95 16.70 22.91
N PRO A 67 -57.71 16.16 22.95
CA PRO A 67 -56.53 16.98 23.20
C PRO A 67 -56.37 18.04 22.11
N ALA A 68 -55.94 19.24 22.50
CA ALA A 68 -55.76 20.34 21.56
C ALA A 68 -54.76 19.94 20.45
N PRO A 69 -55.02 20.31 19.18
CA PRO A 69 -54.17 19.91 18.07
C PRO A 69 -52.74 20.41 18.28
N GLY A 70 -51.78 19.48 18.24
CA GLY A 70 -50.36 19.78 18.36
C GLY A 70 -49.84 20.66 17.21
N PRO A 71 -48.61 21.20 17.33
CA PRO A 71 -48.02 21.99 16.26
C PRO A 71 -47.89 21.16 14.97
N THR A 72 -47.99 21.81 13.81
CA THR A 72 -47.54 21.25 12.54
C THR A 72 -46.27 21.97 12.07
N VAL A 73 -45.56 21.37 11.11
CA VAL A 73 -44.41 21.98 10.46
C VAL A 73 -44.37 21.60 8.98
N GLU A 74 -44.15 22.61 8.15
CA GLU A 74 -43.99 22.54 6.70
C GLU A 74 -42.57 23.02 6.35
N THR A 75 -41.82 22.20 5.61
CA THR A 75 -40.45 22.49 5.20
C THR A 75 -40.34 22.76 3.70
N PRO A 76 -39.50 23.71 3.27
CA PRO A 76 -39.17 23.87 1.86
C PRO A 76 -38.35 22.66 1.41
N ALA A 77 -38.55 22.21 0.17
CA ALA A 77 -37.96 20.96 -0.33
C ALA A 77 -36.42 20.94 -0.32
N PHE A 78 -35.79 22.10 -0.54
CA PHE A 78 -34.35 22.23 -0.73
C PHE A 78 -33.87 23.69 -0.55
N SER A 79 -32.64 23.89 -0.08
CA SER A 79 -31.93 25.19 -0.12
C SER A 79 -30.51 25.01 -0.66
N THR A 80 -30.02 26.02 -1.37
CA THR A 80 -28.69 26.05 -2.01
C THR A 80 -27.73 27.10 -1.44
N ASP A 81 -28.18 27.86 -0.45
CA ASP A 81 -27.45 28.95 0.21
C ASP A 81 -27.26 28.73 1.73
N GLY A 82 -28.02 27.79 2.32
CA GLY A 82 -28.06 27.56 3.76
C GLY A 82 -29.06 28.45 4.50
N ALA A 83 -29.99 29.10 3.77
CA ALA A 83 -31.15 29.76 4.33
C ALA A 83 -32.37 28.83 4.28
N VAL A 84 -32.95 28.53 5.45
CA VAL A 84 -34.10 27.64 5.58
C VAL A 84 -35.24 28.42 6.23
N ALA A 85 -36.37 28.52 5.52
CA ALA A 85 -37.59 29.20 5.98
C ALA A 85 -38.74 28.20 6.07
N VAL A 86 -39.27 27.99 7.27
CA VAL A 86 -40.30 26.97 7.58
C VAL A 86 -41.57 27.63 8.11
N THR A 87 -42.72 26.98 7.90
CA THR A 87 -44.06 27.42 8.35
C THR A 87 -44.75 26.34 9.15
N GLY A 88 -45.85 26.68 9.82
CA GLY A 88 -46.71 25.70 10.45
C GLY A 88 -47.82 26.30 11.30
N THR A 89 -48.58 25.43 11.97
CA THR A 89 -49.61 25.81 12.95
C THR A 89 -49.17 25.51 14.37
N ARG A 90 -49.88 26.11 15.34
CA ARG A 90 -49.69 25.95 16.79
C ARG A 90 -51.04 25.93 17.51
N PRO A 91 -51.11 25.36 18.73
CA PRO A 91 -52.20 25.65 19.66
C PRO A 91 -52.31 27.17 19.88
N ALA A 92 -53.54 27.69 19.95
CA ALA A 92 -53.77 29.12 20.12
C ALA A 92 -53.16 29.62 21.45
N GLY A 93 -52.32 30.66 21.38
CA GLY A 93 -51.65 31.24 22.55
C GLY A 93 -50.42 30.48 23.07
N ALA A 94 -50.08 29.32 22.50
CA ALA A 94 -48.86 28.61 22.90
C ALA A 94 -47.60 29.20 22.24
N ASP A 95 -46.52 29.36 23.02
CA ASP A 95 -45.20 29.72 22.47
C ASP A 95 -44.67 28.61 21.56
N VAL A 96 -43.93 29.02 20.51
CA VAL A 96 -43.30 28.11 19.54
C VAL A 96 -41.80 28.30 19.58
N ARG A 97 -41.06 27.20 19.72
CA ARG A 97 -39.59 27.18 19.53
C ARG A 97 -39.26 26.25 18.37
N VAL A 98 -38.39 26.72 17.47
CA VAL A 98 -37.98 26.01 16.26
C VAL A 98 -36.46 25.92 16.24
N THR A 99 -35.94 24.71 16.04
CA THR A 99 -34.51 24.43 15.94
C THR A 99 -34.24 23.63 14.67
N ILE A 100 -33.28 24.09 13.85
CA ILE A 100 -32.90 23.47 12.57
C ILE A 100 -31.41 23.15 12.65
N ALA A 101 -31.01 21.88 12.55
CA ALA A 101 -29.59 21.47 12.66
C ALA A 101 -28.89 21.97 13.94
N SER A 102 -29.60 22.02 15.07
CA SER A 102 -29.19 22.65 16.34
C SER A 102 -29.05 24.18 16.33
N VAL A 103 -29.32 24.85 15.20
CA VAL A 103 -29.41 26.32 15.11
C VAL A 103 -30.81 26.78 15.53
N PRO A 104 -30.96 27.69 16.52
CA PRO A 104 -32.24 28.31 16.83
C PRO A 104 -32.73 29.18 15.67
N ALA A 105 -33.96 28.96 15.20
CA ALA A 105 -34.56 29.76 14.14
C ALA A 105 -35.31 30.98 14.70
N ALA A 106 -35.25 32.11 14.00
CA ALA A 106 -35.98 33.33 14.35
C ALA A 106 -37.47 33.15 14.04
N VAL A 107 -38.30 33.03 15.08
CA VAL A 107 -39.75 32.80 14.96
C VAL A 107 -40.52 34.12 14.86
N THR A 108 -41.46 34.19 13.93
CA THR A 108 -42.51 35.21 13.83
C THR A 108 -43.89 34.55 13.92
N LEU A 109 -44.88 35.30 14.38
CA LEU A 109 -46.25 34.82 14.61
C LEU A 109 -47.23 35.64 13.75
N PRO A 110 -47.53 35.22 12.50
CA PRO A 110 -48.45 35.95 11.63
C PRO A 110 -49.90 35.98 12.15
N THR A 111 -50.31 34.98 12.94
CA THR A 111 -51.64 34.94 13.59
C THR A 111 -51.57 34.31 15.00
N SER A 112 -52.72 34.19 15.64
CA SER A 112 -52.88 33.43 16.89
C SER A 112 -52.60 31.92 16.76
N THR A 113 -52.69 31.36 15.54
CA THR A 113 -52.60 29.91 15.28
C THR A 113 -51.54 29.50 14.25
N THR A 114 -50.95 30.43 13.49
CA THR A 114 -49.84 30.15 12.57
C THR A 114 -48.53 30.76 13.06
N TRP A 115 -47.43 30.18 12.60
CA TRP A 115 -46.07 30.65 12.87
C TRP A 115 -45.20 30.49 11.62
N ARG A 116 -44.13 31.27 11.54
CA ARG A 116 -43.06 31.15 10.53
C ARG A 116 -41.71 31.24 11.24
N ALA A 117 -40.71 30.48 10.81
CA ALA A 117 -39.37 30.61 11.34
C ALA A 117 -38.31 30.60 10.24
N THR A 118 -37.21 31.33 10.45
CA THR A 118 -36.09 31.39 9.51
C THR A 118 -34.76 31.11 10.22
N ALA A 119 -33.90 30.31 9.59
CA ALA A 119 -32.53 30.08 10.01
C ALA A 119 -31.58 30.32 8.82
N THR A 120 -30.42 30.89 9.09
CA THR A 120 -29.34 31.10 8.10
C THR A 120 -28.07 30.41 8.58
N GLY A 121 -27.21 30.03 7.63
CA GLY A 121 -25.98 29.28 7.95
C GLY A 121 -26.21 27.81 8.29
N VAL A 122 -27.39 27.25 7.99
CA VAL A 122 -27.69 25.82 8.19
C VAL A 122 -26.66 24.99 7.39
N PRO A 123 -25.98 24.00 8.00
CA PRO A 123 -24.95 23.21 7.33
C PRO A 123 -25.54 22.31 6.24
N ASP A 124 -24.72 22.00 5.25
CA ASP A 124 -25.08 21.09 4.16
C ASP A 124 -25.37 19.68 4.67
N GLY A 125 -26.35 19.01 4.05
CA GLY A 125 -26.88 17.71 4.45
C GLY A 125 -28.39 17.76 4.66
N GLN A 126 -28.93 16.64 5.18
CA GLN A 126 -30.31 16.58 5.67
C GLN A 126 -30.32 16.80 7.19
N SER A 127 -31.12 17.75 7.65
CA SER A 127 -31.21 18.16 9.05
C SER A 127 -32.64 18.11 9.56
N ALA A 128 -32.81 17.61 10.78
CA ALA A 128 -34.09 17.65 11.47
C ALA A 128 -34.46 19.11 11.82
N VAL A 129 -35.70 19.46 11.51
CA VAL A 129 -36.42 20.64 11.99
C VAL A 129 -37.28 20.17 13.16
N ARG A 130 -36.92 20.56 14.38
CA ARG A 130 -37.68 20.26 15.60
C ARG A 130 -38.50 21.49 15.99
N VAL A 131 -39.81 21.32 16.12
CA VAL A 131 -40.76 22.36 16.53
C VAL A 131 -41.43 21.92 17.82
N THR A 132 -41.40 22.77 18.85
CA THR A 132 -42.08 22.52 20.12
C THR A 132 -43.05 23.64 20.44
N ALA A 133 -44.29 23.30 20.77
CA ALA A 133 -45.32 24.26 21.19
C ALA A 133 -46.32 23.60 22.15
N GLY A 134 -46.71 24.29 23.21
CA GLY A 134 -47.76 23.82 24.14
C GLY A 134 -47.47 22.49 24.85
N GLY A 135 -46.19 22.13 25.02
CA GLY A 135 -45.78 20.82 25.56
C GLY A 135 -45.90 19.66 24.57
N GLN A 136 -46.11 19.94 23.29
CA GLN A 136 -46.11 18.96 22.19
C GLN A 136 -44.98 19.27 21.19
N GLU A 137 -44.60 18.27 20.40
CA GLU A 137 -43.50 18.34 19.43
C GLU A 137 -43.95 17.89 18.04
N ALA A 138 -43.43 18.53 17.00
CA ALA A 138 -43.50 18.07 15.62
C ALA A 138 -42.11 18.14 14.96
N THR A 139 -41.86 17.24 14.00
CA THR A 139 -40.57 17.12 13.31
C THR A 139 -40.74 17.01 11.80
N ALA A 140 -39.87 17.69 11.06
CA ALA A 140 -39.71 17.55 9.61
C ALA A 140 -38.23 17.56 9.22
N THR A 141 -37.93 17.42 7.93
CA THR A 141 -36.55 17.40 7.40
C THR A 141 -36.34 18.57 6.46
N ALA A 142 -35.27 19.34 6.68
CA ALA A 142 -34.76 20.32 5.74
C ALA A 142 -33.50 19.77 5.04
N SER A 143 -33.36 20.03 3.74
CA SER A 143 -32.23 19.59 2.92
C SER A 143 -31.45 20.80 2.40
N VAL A 144 -30.15 20.87 2.67
CA VAL A 144 -29.27 21.98 2.23
C VAL A 144 -28.10 21.40 1.43
N LEU A 145 -27.81 21.94 0.25
CA LEU A 145 -26.62 21.58 -0.53
C LEU A 145 -26.16 22.78 -1.37
N ARG A 146 -25.04 23.39 -1.00
CA ARG A 146 -24.49 24.58 -1.64
C ARG A 146 -23.77 24.25 -2.95
N ALA A 147 -23.29 25.27 -3.65
CA ALA A 147 -22.37 25.09 -4.76
C ALA A 147 -21.12 24.29 -4.32
N PRO A 148 -20.60 23.36 -5.14
CA PRO A 148 -19.28 22.79 -4.89
C PRO A 148 -18.21 23.88 -5.06
N GLY A 149 -17.12 23.81 -4.29
CA GLY A 149 -15.94 24.62 -4.59
C GLY A 149 -15.27 24.10 -5.86
N VAL A 150 -14.77 25.00 -6.70
CA VAL A 150 -13.90 24.70 -7.84
C VAL A 150 -12.58 25.41 -7.60
N ASN A 151 -11.47 24.68 -7.60
CA ASN A 151 -10.16 25.28 -7.39
C ASN A 151 -9.77 26.11 -8.62
N SER A 152 -9.24 27.32 -8.40
CA SER A 152 -8.53 28.06 -9.45
C SER A 152 -7.03 27.84 -9.31
N PHE A 153 -6.33 27.59 -10.42
CA PHE A 153 -4.91 27.21 -10.38
C PHE A 153 -4.12 27.71 -11.61
N SER A 154 -2.91 28.18 -11.33
CA SER A 154 -1.92 28.63 -12.34
C SER A 154 -1.02 27.49 -12.85
N VAL A 155 -1.17 26.28 -12.32
CA VAL A 155 -0.46 25.08 -12.78
C VAL A 155 -1.11 24.61 -14.09
N VAL A 156 -0.32 24.42 -15.14
CA VAL A 156 -0.79 23.94 -16.44
C VAL A 156 -1.12 22.45 -16.36
N THR A 157 -2.24 22.02 -16.95
CA THR A 157 -2.66 20.60 -17.00
C THR A 157 -3.36 20.28 -18.32
N THR A 158 -3.46 19.00 -18.67
CA THR A 158 -4.22 18.50 -19.84
C THR A 158 -5.75 18.47 -19.64
N GLY A 159 -6.27 19.23 -18.66
CA GLY A 159 -7.70 19.29 -18.33
C GLY A 159 -8.08 18.73 -16.95
N LEU A 160 -7.11 18.56 -16.04
CA LEU A 160 -7.39 18.08 -14.68
C LEU A 160 -8.01 19.20 -13.85
N VAL A 161 -9.24 19.00 -13.38
CA VAL A 161 -9.95 19.94 -12.49
C VAL A 161 -10.17 19.31 -11.11
N SER A 162 -10.20 20.15 -10.08
CA SER A 162 -10.39 19.73 -8.69
C SER A 162 -11.17 20.76 -7.89
N GLY A 163 -11.65 20.36 -6.72
CA GLY A 163 -12.40 21.24 -5.84
C GLY A 163 -12.92 20.57 -4.58
N THR A 164 -13.91 21.20 -3.95
CA THR A 164 -14.55 20.74 -2.71
C THR A 164 -16.05 20.51 -2.90
N GLY A 165 -16.66 19.72 -2.01
CA GLY A 165 -18.10 19.44 -2.04
C GLY A 165 -18.59 18.66 -0.82
N TYR A 166 -19.86 18.27 -0.86
CA TYR A 166 -20.49 17.44 0.17
C TYR A 166 -20.05 15.96 0.01
N PRO A 167 -19.55 15.28 1.06
CA PRO A 167 -19.07 13.90 0.96
C PRO A 167 -20.10 12.93 0.35
N GLY A 168 -19.69 12.16 -0.66
CA GLY A 168 -20.55 11.23 -1.38
C GLY A 168 -21.50 11.86 -2.40
N ALA A 169 -21.49 13.19 -2.57
CA ALA A 169 -22.18 13.84 -3.69
C ALA A 169 -21.51 13.51 -5.03
N ILE A 170 -22.29 13.57 -6.11
CA ILE A 170 -21.81 13.52 -7.49
C ILE A 170 -21.66 14.96 -7.99
N VAL A 171 -20.44 15.33 -8.36
CA VAL A 171 -20.10 16.60 -9.01
C VAL A 171 -20.01 16.39 -10.51
N ASP A 172 -20.73 17.22 -11.27
CA ASP A 172 -20.54 17.41 -12.70
C ASP A 172 -19.80 18.73 -12.91
N ALA A 173 -18.58 18.67 -13.45
CA ALA A 173 -17.73 19.80 -13.78
C ALA A 173 -17.64 19.99 -15.31
N ARG A 174 -17.56 21.24 -15.79
CA ARG A 174 -17.55 21.58 -17.22
C ARG A 174 -16.63 22.77 -17.54
N SER A 175 -16.07 22.76 -18.74
CA SER A 175 -15.32 23.87 -19.36
C SER A 175 -15.63 23.91 -20.85
N GLY A 176 -16.44 24.87 -21.30
CA GLY A 176 -16.98 24.87 -22.67
C GLY A 176 -17.77 23.59 -22.97
N SER A 177 -17.38 22.88 -24.04
CA SER A 177 -17.93 21.56 -24.40
C SER A 177 -17.45 20.43 -23.49
N ALA A 178 -16.24 20.54 -22.94
CA ALA A 178 -15.60 19.53 -22.10
C ALA A 178 -16.35 19.36 -20.77
N ALA A 179 -16.45 18.12 -20.30
CA ALA A 179 -17.09 17.79 -19.03
C ALA A 179 -16.42 16.61 -18.32
N CYS A 180 -16.57 16.52 -17.01
CA CYS A 180 -16.23 15.32 -16.24
C CYS A 180 -17.12 15.18 -15.01
N ARG A 181 -17.28 13.93 -14.56
CA ARG A 181 -18.08 13.56 -13.39
C ARG A 181 -17.20 12.92 -12.33
N ALA A 182 -17.33 13.37 -11.09
CA ALA A 182 -16.59 12.86 -9.94
C ALA A 182 -17.51 12.61 -8.74
N THR A 183 -17.21 11.62 -7.91
CA THR A 183 -17.80 11.50 -6.58
C THR A 183 -16.92 12.22 -5.56
N VAL A 184 -17.50 13.05 -4.69
CA VAL A 184 -16.76 13.72 -3.62
C VAL A 184 -16.32 12.69 -2.58
N GLY A 185 -15.02 12.66 -2.28
CA GLY A 185 -14.45 11.79 -1.24
C GLY A 185 -14.90 12.15 0.18
N SER A 186 -14.63 11.26 1.14
CA SER A 186 -14.89 11.50 2.56
C SER A 186 -14.10 12.67 3.17
N SER A 187 -13.13 13.20 2.44
CA SER A 187 -12.36 14.43 2.72
C SER A 187 -13.03 15.72 2.21
N SER A 188 -14.28 15.67 1.73
CA SER A 188 -14.96 16.81 1.08
C SER A 188 -14.27 17.35 -0.17
N THR A 189 -13.45 16.53 -0.85
CA THR A 189 -12.68 16.90 -2.05
C THR A 189 -13.06 16.04 -3.25
N TRP A 190 -13.01 16.61 -4.45
CA TRP A 190 -13.21 15.90 -5.72
C TRP A 190 -12.16 16.33 -6.75
N ALA A 191 -11.93 15.47 -7.75
CA ALA A 191 -11.14 15.79 -8.94
C ALA A 191 -11.59 14.91 -10.12
N CYS A 192 -11.50 15.42 -11.34
CA CYS A 192 -11.67 14.64 -12.56
C CYS A 192 -10.94 15.27 -13.76
N LEU A 193 -10.66 14.47 -14.77
CA LEU A 193 -10.09 14.91 -16.05
C LEU A 193 -11.22 15.25 -17.02
N LEU A 194 -11.23 16.47 -17.54
CA LEU A 194 -12.21 16.94 -18.53
C LEU A 194 -12.08 16.21 -19.88
N ALA A 195 -13.21 15.74 -20.42
CA ALA A 195 -13.28 15.08 -21.72
C ALA A 195 -14.45 15.66 -22.58
N PRO A 196 -14.27 15.87 -23.90
CA PRO A 196 -12.99 15.95 -24.63
C PRO A 196 -12.05 17.00 -24.03
N PRO A 197 -10.77 17.09 -24.45
CA PRO A 197 -9.83 18.05 -23.87
C PRO A 197 -10.38 19.49 -23.89
N PRO A 198 -10.26 20.26 -22.80
CA PRO A 198 -10.74 21.64 -22.76
C PRO A 198 -9.92 22.55 -23.69
N PRO A 199 -10.44 23.75 -24.03
CA PRO A 199 -9.66 24.75 -24.76
C PRO A 199 -8.35 25.09 -24.03
N PRO A 200 -7.20 25.16 -24.72
CA PRO A 200 -5.94 25.54 -24.11
C PRO A 200 -5.92 27.04 -23.75
N GLY A 201 -5.05 27.40 -22.82
CA GLY A 201 -4.86 28.76 -22.32
C GLY A 201 -4.98 28.89 -20.79
N THR A 202 -4.70 30.10 -20.29
CA THR A 202 -4.72 30.44 -18.86
C THR A 202 -6.03 31.13 -18.46
N GLY A 203 -6.59 30.79 -17.30
CA GLY A 203 -7.79 31.44 -16.78
C GLY A 203 -9.11 30.92 -17.38
N VAL A 204 -9.08 29.75 -18.04
CA VAL A 204 -10.22 29.16 -18.73
C VAL A 204 -11.33 28.84 -17.72
N PRO A 205 -12.58 29.31 -17.91
CA PRO A 205 -13.62 29.22 -16.91
C PRO A 205 -14.14 27.78 -16.72
N VAL A 206 -14.09 27.30 -15.48
CA VAL A 206 -14.62 26.00 -15.06
C VAL A 206 -15.85 26.22 -14.19
N THR A 207 -16.94 25.54 -14.50
CA THR A 207 -18.15 25.50 -13.66
C THR A 207 -18.39 24.10 -13.12
N ALA A 208 -19.01 23.97 -11.95
CA ALA A 208 -19.39 22.67 -11.41
C ALA A 208 -20.71 22.72 -10.62
N THR A 209 -21.50 21.65 -10.69
CA THR A 209 -22.73 21.46 -9.92
C THR A 209 -22.65 20.15 -9.15
N GLN A 210 -23.16 20.11 -7.91
CA GLN A 210 -23.19 18.87 -7.12
C GLN A 210 -24.61 18.39 -6.83
N SER A 211 -24.77 17.07 -6.71
CA SER A 211 -26.05 16.39 -6.51
C SER A 211 -25.90 15.18 -5.57
N THR A 212 -27.00 14.78 -4.94
CA THR A 212 -27.09 13.63 -4.01
C THR A 212 -28.42 12.90 -4.24
N SER A 213 -28.64 11.78 -3.55
CA SER A 213 -29.91 11.06 -3.57
C SER A 213 -31.09 11.81 -2.90
N TRP A 214 -30.82 12.92 -2.20
CA TRP A 214 -31.82 13.68 -1.43
C TRP A 214 -31.93 15.16 -1.84
N SER A 215 -31.02 15.69 -2.64
CA SER A 215 -31.13 17.02 -3.24
C SER A 215 -32.18 17.03 -4.35
N THR A 216 -33.06 18.02 -4.36
CA THR A 216 -34.14 18.14 -5.35
C THR A 216 -34.22 19.56 -5.92
N GLY A 217 -34.62 19.71 -7.19
CA GLY A 217 -34.60 21.00 -7.89
C GLY A 217 -33.24 21.36 -8.48
N THR A 218 -33.02 22.65 -8.75
CA THR A 218 -31.83 23.15 -9.45
C THR A 218 -30.60 23.23 -8.52
N PRO A 219 -29.47 22.56 -8.85
CA PRO A 219 -28.25 22.65 -8.04
C PRO A 219 -27.57 24.00 -8.22
N ALA A 220 -26.89 24.49 -7.17
CA ALA A 220 -26.07 25.69 -7.27
C ALA A 220 -24.74 25.43 -8.01
N VAL A 221 -24.30 26.46 -8.74
CA VAL A 221 -23.15 26.41 -9.66
C VAL A 221 -21.90 27.00 -9.00
N GLY A 222 -20.95 26.14 -8.68
CA GLY A 222 -19.57 26.51 -8.34
C GLY A 222 -18.82 27.02 -9.56
N ARG A 223 -17.85 27.91 -9.35
CA ARG A 223 -17.04 28.53 -10.40
C ARG A 223 -15.57 28.62 -10.00
N GLY A 224 -14.69 28.41 -10.95
CA GLY A 224 -13.24 28.55 -10.83
C GLY A 224 -12.59 28.71 -12.21
N THR A 225 -11.27 28.67 -12.27
CA THR A 225 -10.49 28.88 -13.51
C THR A 225 -9.29 27.94 -13.60
N GLY A 226 -9.17 27.23 -14.73
CA GLY A 226 -8.03 26.37 -15.01
C GLY A 226 -6.97 27.06 -15.85
N SER A 227 -5.76 26.50 -15.81
CA SER A 227 -4.74 26.72 -16.84
C SER A 227 -4.54 25.41 -17.57
N PHE A 228 -4.82 25.39 -18.87
CA PHE A 228 -4.84 24.17 -19.67
C PHE A 228 -3.86 24.24 -20.82
N ASP A 229 -3.15 23.15 -21.04
CA ASP A 229 -2.50 22.89 -22.32
C ASP A 229 -2.92 21.51 -22.81
N THR A 230 -3.57 21.52 -23.96
CA THR A 230 -4.16 20.37 -24.65
C THR A 230 -3.66 20.29 -26.10
N THR A 231 -2.59 21.03 -26.40
CA THR A 231 -1.91 21.07 -27.69
C THR A 231 -1.02 19.84 -27.79
N ALA A 232 -1.24 19.02 -28.81
CA ALA A 232 -0.32 17.93 -29.10
C ALA A 232 0.96 18.47 -29.76
N PRO A 233 2.15 17.95 -29.42
CA PRO A 233 3.38 18.27 -30.15
C PRO A 233 3.30 17.77 -31.61
N GLY A 234 4.16 18.31 -32.47
CA GLY A 234 4.26 17.88 -33.86
C GLY A 234 4.69 16.41 -34.00
N ALA A 235 4.38 15.82 -35.16
CA ALA A 235 4.78 14.44 -35.45
C ALA A 235 6.29 14.36 -35.73
N ALA A 236 6.97 13.40 -35.10
CA ALA A 236 8.39 13.16 -35.33
C ALA A 236 8.68 12.86 -36.81
N ILE A 237 9.82 13.34 -37.31
CA ILE A 237 10.33 13.00 -38.64
C ILE A 237 11.42 11.95 -38.48
N ILE A 238 11.21 10.75 -39.01
CA ILE A 238 12.22 9.68 -39.01
C ILE A 238 13.20 9.94 -40.15
N THR A 239 14.50 10.10 -39.84
CA THR A 239 15.56 10.39 -40.81
C THR A 239 16.49 9.21 -41.07
N ALA A 240 16.60 8.27 -40.12
CA ALA A 240 17.26 6.99 -40.34
C ALA A 240 16.55 5.84 -39.58
N PRO A 241 16.55 4.61 -40.11
CA PRO A 241 17.04 4.21 -41.44
C PRO A 241 16.23 4.87 -42.58
N ALA A 242 16.81 4.95 -43.77
CA ALA A 242 16.13 5.50 -44.94
C ALA A 242 15.07 4.53 -45.48
N ALA A 243 14.05 5.07 -46.17
CA ALA A 243 13.03 4.24 -46.82
C ALA A 243 13.66 3.28 -47.85
N GLY A 244 13.29 2.00 -47.78
CA GLY A 244 13.84 0.92 -48.60
C GLY A 244 15.18 0.35 -48.09
N ALA A 245 15.73 0.83 -46.99
CA ALA A 245 17.00 0.32 -46.45
C ALA A 245 16.89 -1.15 -45.98
N THR A 246 18.00 -1.87 -46.11
CA THR A 246 18.18 -3.21 -45.53
C THR A 246 18.96 -3.13 -44.21
N VAL A 247 18.49 -3.85 -43.19
CA VAL A 247 19.10 -3.91 -41.85
C VAL A 247 19.32 -5.36 -41.41
N ASP A 248 20.21 -5.59 -40.44
CA ASP A 248 20.46 -6.93 -39.90
C ASP A 248 19.48 -7.31 -38.76
N THR A 249 19.32 -8.62 -38.58
CA THR A 249 18.58 -9.29 -37.50
C THR A 249 19.06 -8.94 -36.09
N THR A 250 20.29 -8.44 -35.90
CA THR A 250 20.77 -7.99 -34.58
C THR A 250 20.08 -6.72 -34.06
N GLY A 251 19.48 -5.92 -34.95
CA GLY A 251 18.76 -4.68 -34.62
C GLY A 251 19.24 -3.48 -35.43
N MET A 252 18.65 -2.31 -35.18
CA MET A 252 18.97 -1.06 -35.87
C MET A 252 18.87 0.14 -34.95
N THR A 253 19.55 1.23 -35.32
CA THR A 253 19.33 2.54 -34.70
C THR A 253 18.33 3.33 -35.54
N ILE A 254 17.23 3.75 -34.91
CA ILE A 254 16.25 4.68 -35.45
C ILE A 254 16.65 6.08 -34.96
N SER A 255 16.59 7.08 -35.84
CA SER A 255 16.84 8.47 -35.47
C SER A 255 15.99 9.43 -36.30
N GLY A 256 15.80 10.64 -35.78
CA GLY A 256 14.93 11.63 -36.37
C GLY A 256 15.01 12.99 -35.70
N THR A 257 14.10 13.87 -36.09
CA THR A 257 13.86 15.17 -35.46
C THR A 257 12.46 15.22 -34.85
N ALA A 258 12.27 16.17 -33.93
CA ALA A 258 11.01 16.56 -33.32
C ALA A 258 11.11 18.04 -32.90
N ASP A 259 9.96 18.70 -32.75
CA ASP A 259 9.91 20.18 -32.72
C ASP A 259 10.38 20.80 -31.40
N GLU A 260 10.22 20.10 -30.27
CA GLU A 260 10.53 20.63 -28.92
C GLU A 260 11.50 19.72 -28.13
N ASP A 261 12.41 20.36 -27.37
CA ASP A 261 13.41 19.68 -26.56
C ASP A 261 12.85 19.24 -25.20
N GLY A 262 13.19 18.02 -24.78
CA GLY A 262 12.69 17.42 -23.54
C GLY A 262 11.52 16.45 -23.74
N ASP A 263 10.85 16.50 -24.89
CA ASP A 263 9.82 15.55 -25.33
C ASP A 263 10.34 14.11 -25.40
N VAL A 264 9.43 13.12 -25.34
CA VAL A 264 9.77 11.70 -25.46
C VAL A 264 9.21 11.12 -26.75
N VAL A 265 10.09 10.68 -27.65
CA VAL A 265 9.72 9.97 -28.87
C VAL A 265 9.70 8.46 -28.61
N ARG A 266 8.61 7.80 -28.98
CA ARG A 266 8.44 6.35 -28.93
C ARG A 266 8.32 5.83 -30.36
N ALA A 267 9.22 4.94 -30.76
CA ALA A 267 9.23 4.32 -32.08
C ALA A 267 8.56 2.94 -32.05
N TYR A 268 7.75 2.65 -33.06
CA TYR A 268 6.97 1.43 -33.20
C TYR A 268 7.32 0.74 -34.52
N LEU A 269 7.17 -0.59 -34.53
CA LEU A 269 7.44 -1.44 -35.69
C LEU A 269 6.15 -2.17 -36.08
N THR A 270 5.83 -2.24 -37.37
CA THR A 270 4.59 -2.88 -37.85
C THR A 270 4.52 -4.34 -37.41
N GLY A 271 3.41 -4.73 -36.78
CA GLY A 271 3.21 -6.08 -36.24
C GLY A 271 3.69 -6.28 -34.80
N TYR A 272 4.33 -5.27 -34.17
CA TYR A 272 4.66 -5.27 -32.75
C TYR A 272 3.57 -4.54 -31.94
N GLY A 273 3.22 -5.08 -30.77
CA GLY A 273 2.23 -4.46 -29.87
C GLY A 273 2.78 -3.37 -28.95
N ASP A 274 4.11 -3.28 -28.82
CA ASP A 274 4.83 -2.36 -27.94
C ASP A 274 5.77 -1.43 -28.74
N ALA A 275 6.21 -0.34 -28.11
CA ALA A 275 7.26 0.51 -28.67
C ALA A 275 8.59 -0.26 -28.71
N ALA A 276 9.23 -0.31 -29.88
CA ALA A 276 10.47 -1.05 -30.11
C ALA A 276 11.70 -0.34 -29.51
N CYS A 277 11.69 0.99 -29.46
CA CYS A 277 12.60 1.79 -28.64
C CYS A 277 12.00 3.17 -28.35
N GLN A 278 12.63 3.92 -27.44
CA GLN A 278 12.24 5.30 -27.11
C GLN A 278 13.48 6.15 -26.81
N ALA A 279 13.37 7.46 -27.05
CA ALA A 279 14.41 8.46 -26.77
C ALA A 279 13.77 9.77 -26.26
N GLN A 280 14.58 10.60 -25.59
CA GLN A 280 14.22 11.98 -25.31
C GLN A 280 14.80 12.88 -26.41
N VAL A 281 14.09 13.96 -26.77
CA VAL A 281 14.54 14.95 -27.76
C VAL A 281 15.57 15.89 -27.12
N ALA A 282 16.68 16.12 -27.82
CA ALA A 282 17.71 17.08 -27.44
C ALA A 282 18.34 17.72 -28.70
N GLY A 283 18.44 19.05 -28.72
CA GLY A 283 18.84 19.81 -29.90
C GLY A 283 17.89 19.62 -31.11
N GLY A 284 16.59 19.38 -30.86
CA GLY A 284 15.60 19.03 -31.87
C GLY A 284 15.79 17.63 -32.49
N SER A 285 16.66 16.80 -31.91
CA SER A 285 17.05 15.49 -32.45
C SER A 285 16.80 14.36 -31.46
N TRP A 286 16.53 13.15 -31.96
CA TRP A 286 16.34 11.96 -31.14
C TRP A 286 16.94 10.72 -31.80
N SER A 287 17.38 9.74 -31.00
CA SER A 287 17.89 8.46 -31.49
C SER A 287 17.71 7.34 -30.47
N CYS A 288 17.20 6.19 -30.91
CA CYS A 288 17.09 4.98 -30.09
C CYS A 288 17.44 3.71 -30.89
N THR A 289 17.86 2.65 -30.20
CA THR A 289 18.27 1.38 -30.84
C THR A 289 17.30 0.26 -30.48
N THR A 290 16.91 -0.56 -31.46
CA THR A 290 15.99 -1.68 -31.29
C THR A 290 16.70 -2.91 -30.72
N GLY A 291 15.91 -3.88 -30.25
CA GLY A 291 16.38 -5.26 -30.08
C GLY A 291 16.50 -6.02 -31.41
N THR A 292 16.73 -7.33 -31.32
CA THR A 292 16.79 -8.26 -32.45
C THR A 292 15.49 -8.32 -33.24
N LEU A 293 15.59 -8.42 -34.57
CA LEU A 293 14.46 -8.37 -35.51
C LEU A 293 14.35 -9.67 -36.35
N PRO A 294 13.14 -10.15 -36.65
CA PRO A 294 12.93 -11.26 -37.59
C PRO A 294 13.14 -10.79 -39.04
N PRO A 295 13.66 -11.63 -39.95
CA PRO A 295 13.77 -11.32 -41.37
C PRO A 295 12.43 -11.02 -42.05
N GLY A 296 12.41 -10.06 -42.97
CA GLY A 296 11.21 -9.67 -43.72
C GLY A 296 11.02 -8.15 -43.87
N PRO A 297 9.97 -7.71 -44.60
CA PRO A 297 9.60 -6.31 -44.68
C PRO A 297 9.07 -5.81 -43.34
N LEU A 298 9.36 -4.55 -42.99
CA LEU A 298 8.98 -3.95 -41.72
C LEU A 298 8.79 -2.44 -41.87
N GLY A 299 7.69 -1.89 -41.36
CA GLY A 299 7.45 -0.45 -41.29
C GLY A 299 7.83 0.13 -39.93
N ILE A 300 8.31 1.37 -39.93
CA ILE A 300 8.66 2.15 -38.73
C ILE A 300 7.76 3.38 -38.65
N THR A 301 7.13 3.61 -37.50
CA THR A 301 6.44 4.87 -37.18
C THR A 301 6.81 5.34 -35.77
N ALA A 302 6.42 6.53 -35.37
CA ALA A 302 6.74 7.11 -34.08
C ALA A 302 5.62 8.05 -33.57
N THR A 303 5.55 8.22 -32.25
CA THR A 303 4.77 9.28 -31.59
C THR A 303 5.66 10.10 -30.68
N VAL A 304 5.48 11.41 -30.66
CA VAL A 304 6.05 12.31 -29.66
C VAL A 304 5.09 12.42 -28.47
N THR A 305 5.61 12.61 -27.26
CA THR A 305 4.81 12.89 -26.06
C THR A 305 5.49 13.97 -25.24
N ASP A 306 4.75 15.03 -24.94
CA ASP A 306 5.25 16.20 -24.21
C ASP A 306 5.39 15.93 -22.69
N PRO A 307 5.98 16.86 -21.90
CA PRO A 307 6.09 16.72 -20.44
C PRO A 307 4.76 16.72 -19.67
N LEU A 308 3.64 17.07 -20.30
CA LEU A 308 2.29 17.12 -19.72
C LEU A 308 1.43 15.89 -20.07
N GLY A 309 1.85 15.09 -21.06
CA GLY A 309 1.19 13.89 -21.56
C GLY A 309 0.35 14.07 -22.82
N ASN A 310 0.45 15.21 -23.54
CA ASN A 310 -0.15 15.32 -24.88
C ASN A 310 0.68 14.50 -25.88
N ILE A 311 0.02 13.86 -26.86
CA ILE A 311 0.65 12.90 -27.78
C ILE A 311 0.42 13.35 -29.23
N SER A 312 1.49 13.36 -30.03
CA SER A 312 1.43 13.73 -31.45
C SER A 312 0.56 12.78 -32.29
N THR A 313 0.24 13.20 -33.52
CA THR A 313 -0.12 12.24 -34.57
C THR A 313 1.07 11.31 -34.88
N LEU A 314 0.77 10.16 -35.48
CA LEU A 314 1.81 9.21 -35.93
C LEU A 314 2.70 9.83 -37.01
N ALA A 315 4.00 9.62 -36.89
CA ALA A 315 4.98 9.89 -37.93
C ALA A 315 4.67 9.11 -39.21
N SER A 316 5.00 9.67 -40.37
CA SER A 316 4.92 8.98 -41.66
C SER A 316 5.71 7.67 -41.63
N GLU A 317 5.11 6.58 -42.11
CA GLU A 317 5.69 5.25 -42.01
C GLU A 317 6.89 5.07 -42.95
N VAL A 318 8.04 4.66 -42.39
CA VAL A 318 9.25 4.35 -43.14
C VAL A 318 9.39 2.84 -43.29
N GLY A 319 9.14 2.33 -44.49
CA GLY A 319 9.33 0.92 -44.83
C GLY A 319 10.80 0.54 -45.02
N ILE A 320 11.21 -0.59 -44.45
CA ILE A 320 12.55 -1.19 -44.55
C ILE A 320 12.45 -2.71 -44.77
N THR A 321 13.59 -3.39 -44.92
CA THR A 321 13.65 -4.87 -44.94
C THR A 321 14.74 -5.39 -44.00
N VAL A 322 14.37 -6.29 -43.09
CA VAL A 322 15.33 -7.03 -42.26
C VAL A 322 15.88 -8.18 -43.09
N ALA A 323 17.20 -8.23 -43.26
CA ALA A 323 17.89 -9.24 -44.05
C ALA A 323 17.73 -10.65 -43.46
N GLN A 324 17.66 -11.65 -44.34
CA GLN A 324 17.72 -13.05 -43.92
C GLN A 324 19.18 -13.44 -43.65
N PRO A 325 19.50 -14.09 -42.50
CA PRO A 325 20.84 -14.57 -42.23
C PRO A 325 21.36 -15.45 -43.36
N ALA A 326 22.53 -15.11 -43.91
CA ALA A 326 23.16 -15.91 -44.94
C ALA A 326 23.44 -17.32 -44.42
N ALA A 327 22.95 -18.35 -45.12
CA ALA A 327 23.29 -19.73 -44.79
C ALA A 327 24.81 -19.90 -44.94
N SER A 328 25.49 -20.27 -43.84
CA SER A 328 26.94 -20.43 -43.84
C SER A 328 27.35 -21.43 -44.93
N PRO A 329 28.25 -21.07 -45.87
CA PRO A 329 28.76 -22.03 -46.83
C PRO A 329 29.50 -23.15 -46.09
N THR A 330 29.25 -24.39 -46.49
CA THR A 330 29.97 -25.56 -45.97
C THR A 330 31.47 -25.40 -46.26
N PRO A 331 32.39 -25.63 -45.30
CA PRO A 331 33.82 -25.37 -45.51
C PRO A 331 34.45 -26.19 -46.66
N GLY A 332 34.61 -25.54 -47.82
CA GLY A 332 35.45 -26.03 -48.91
C GLY A 332 36.93 -25.88 -48.55
N THR A 333 37.74 -26.88 -48.88
CA THR A 333 39.13 -26.97 -48.40
C THR A 333 40.17 -26.35 -49.33
N THR A 334 41.23 -25.82 -48.71
CA THR A 334 42.61 -25.59 -49.20
C THR A 334 43.01 -24.22 -49.79
N THR A 335 44.28 -23.89 -49.51
CA THR A 335 45.22 -23.04 -50.28
C THR A 335 45.11 -21.51 -50.19
N PRO A 336 45.94 -20.85 -49.36
CA PRO A 336 46.23 -19.42 -49.44
C PRO A 336 47.43 -19.11 -50.35
N PRO A 337 47.44 -17.96 -51.06
CA PRO A 337 48.70 -17.33 -51.46
C PRO A 337 48.75 -15.79 -51.33
N ALA A 338 50.00 -15.32 -51.16
CA ALA A 338 50.53 -13.99 -51.51
C ALA A 338 50.10 -12.73 -50.72
N SER A 339 51.01 -11.76 -50.69
CA SER A 339 50.89 -10.44 -50.05
C SER A 339 51.09 -9.30 -51.04
N ALA A 340 50.41 -8.19 -50.79
CA ALA A 340 50.86 -6.82 -51.08
C ALA A 340 50.43 -5.99 -49.85
N THR A 341 51.30 -5.30 -49.12
CA THR A 341 52.15 -4.16 -49.49
C THR A 341 51.29 -2.95 -49.91
N PRO A 342 51.26 -1.86 -49.12
CA PRO A 342 50.32 -0.76 -49.30
C PRO A 342 50.85 0.35 -50.23
N GLU A 343 49.93 1.13 -50.78
CA GLU A 343 50.18 2.45 -51.40
C GLU A 343 49.52 3.55 -50.56
N ALA A 344 49.97 4.81 -50.68
CA ALA A 344 49.79 5.83 -49.65
C ALA A 344 49.51 7.24 -50.21
N THR A 345 49.47 8.25 -49.32
CA THR A 345 49.28 9.70 -49.58
C THR A 345 47.79 10.06 -49.77
N SER A 346 47.23 11.14 -49.20
CA SER A 346 47.83 12.44 -48.88
C SER A 346 47.32 13.14 -47.60
N SER A 347 48.03 14.21 -47.25
CA SER A 347 47.85 15.22 -46.18
C SER A 347 48.61 16.49 -46.66
N PRO A 348 48.48 17.71 -46.09
CA PRO A 348 47.67 18.19 -44.97
C PRO A 348 46.52 19.12 -45.49
N GLU A 349 46.09 20.28 -44.98
CA GLU A 349 46.48 21.16 -43.86
C GLU A 349 45.32 22.09 -43.44
N GLY A 350 45.44 22.76 -42.28
CA GLY A 350 44.58 23.88 -41.87
C GLY A 350 44.56 24.10 -40.35
N THR A 351 45.15 25.20 -39.86
CA THR A 351 45.25 25.55 -38.43
C THR A 351 44.47 26.86 -38.14
N GLN A 352 44.34 27.23 -36.85
CA GLN A 352 44.12 28.60 -36.32
C GLN A 352 42.63 29.04 -36.18
N ALA A 353 42.19 29.74 -35.11
CA ALA A 353 42.64 29.85 -33.72
C ALA A 353 41.51 30.44 -32.83
N ALA A 354 41.67 30.40 -31.50
CA ALA A 354 40.85 31.17 -30.56
C ALA A 354 41.32 32.64 -30.46
N PRO A 355 40.44 33.57 -30.03
CA PRO A 355 40.69 34.21 -28.73
C PRO A 355 39.41 34.47 -27.89
N ALA A 356 39.61 35.04 -26.69
CA ALA A 356 38.60 35.59 -25.77
C ALA A 356 39.19 36.87 -25.11
N PRO A 357 38.54 37.58 -24.16
CA PRO A 357 37.13 37.62 -23.73
C PRO A 357 36.54 39.07 -23.80
N GLY A 358 35.32 39.30 -23.25
CA GLY A 358 34.70 40.63 -23.11
C GLY A 358 33.82 40.75 -21.84
N SER A 359 33.48 41.96 -21.37
CA SER A 359 32.95 42.19 -20.01
C SER A 359 31.90 43.30 -19.85
N GLY A 360 31.05 43.16 -18.82
CA GLY A 360 30.03 44.13 -18.34
C GLY A 360 29.06 43.42 -17.36
N THR A 361 28.72 43.81 -16.12
CA THR A 361 28.91 44.97 -15.20
C THR A 361 27.59 45.68 -14.87
N GLY A 362 27.30 45.85 -13.56
CA GLY A 362 26.02 46.29 -12.97
C GLY A 362 25.33 45.13 -12.22
N GLY A 363 24.87 45.22 -10.96
CA GLY A 363 24.59 46.36 -10.06
C GLY A 363 23.08 46.58 -9.94
N GLY A 364 22.45 46.71 -8.76
CA GLY A 364 22.92 46.67 -7.36
C GLY A 364 21.72 46.75 -6.39
N ASP A 365 21.97 46.80 -5.07
CA ASP A 365 21.01 47.04 -3.96
C ASP A 365 19.87 46.01 -3.75
N GLY A 366 19.22 45.90 -2.58
CA GLY A 366 19.53 46.49 -1.26
C GLY A 366 18.29 46.65 -0.35
N SER A 367 18.44 46.43 0.98
CA SER A 367 17.41 46.51 2.05
C SER A 367 16.28 45.45 1.98
N THR A 368 15.80 44.73 3.03
CA THR A 368 15.82 44.73 4.52
C THR A 368 14.60 45.33 5.25
N GLY A 369 14.16 44.65 6.32
CA GLY A 369 13.37 45.20 7.44
C GLY A 369 11.89 44.79 7.51
N GLY A 370 11.44 44.30 8.68
CA GLY A 370 10.01 44.00 8.92
C GLY A 370 9.71 43.05 10.10
N ALA A 371 10.02 43.45 11.33
CA ALA A 371 9.68 42.70 12.56
C ALA A 371 8.73 43.53 13.46
N PRO A 372 7.92 42.91 14.34
CA PRO A 372 6.77 43.56 14.98
C PRO A 372 7.10 44.35 16.25
N GLY A 373 6.24 45.31 16.59
CA GLY A 373 6.24 46.03 17.87
C GLY A 373 5.20 45.50 18.88
N PRO A 374 5.45 45.60 20.20
CA PRO A 374 4.51 45.22 21.25
C PRO A 374 3.67 46.39 21.80
N ASP A 375 2.51 46.09 22.38
CA ASP A 375 2.04 46.51 23.73
C ASP A 375 0.50 46.47 23.83
N GLY A 376 -0.01 45.94 24.96
CA GLY A 376 -1.45 45.82 25.23
C GLY A 376 -1.75 45.04 26.52
N ALA A 377 -2.47 45.65 27.45
CA ALA A 377 -2.68 45.18 28.82
C ALA A 377 -3.75 44.05 28.95
N PRO A 378 -3.80 43.28 30.06
CA PRO A 378 -4.51 41.99 30.11
C PRO A 378 -6.02 42.09 30.37
N GLY A 379 -6.78 41.21 29.71
CA GLY A 379 -8.22 41.01 29.91
C GLY A 379 -8.55 39.70 30.64
N SER A 380 -9.73 39.65 31.27
CA SER A 380 -10.24 38.52 32.06
C SER A 380 -10.25 37.19 31.31
N GLY A 381 -9.81 36.11 31.99
CA GLY A 381 -9.66 34.78 31.39
C GLY A 381 -10.97 34.11 30.97
N SER A 382 -11.23 34.11 29.67
CA SER A 382 -12.02 33.06 29.02
C SER A 382 -11.13 31.81 28.82
N ALA A 383 -11.72 30.61 28.86
CA ALA A 383 -11.00 29.40 28.46
C ALA A 383 -10.45 29.55 27.02
N PRO A 384 -9.21 29.14 26.72
CA PRO A 384 -8.63 29.36 25.39
C PRO A 384 -9.52 28.79 24.28
N ALA A 385 -9.93 29.64 23.35
CA ALA A 385 -10.63 29.19 22.16
C ALA A 385 -9.79 28.14 21.43
N ALA A 386 -10.43 27.08 20.93
CA ALA A 386 -9.72 26.02 20.23
C ALA A 386 -8.89 26.62 19.08
N PRO A 387 -7.57 26.38 19.02
CA PRO A 387 -6.69 27.05 18.06
C PRO A 387 -7.16 26.78 16.63
N ALA A 388 -7.23 27.84 15.83
CA ALA A 388 -7.70 27.77 14.46
C ALA A 388 -6.95 26.67 13.67
N PRO A 389 -7.65 25.85 12.85
CA PRO A 389 -7.04 24.79 12.05
C PRO A 389 -5.81 25.29 11.28
N GLY A 390 -4.80 24.44 11.15
CA GLY A 390 -3.53 24.72 10.46
C GLY A 390 -2.44 25.39 11.31
N THR A 391 -2.78 26.17 12.33
CA THR A 391 -1.80 26.96 13.11
C THR A 391 -0.72 26.15 13.84
N TRP A 392 0.44 26.76 14.16
CA TRP A 392 1.54 26.13 14.92
C TRP A 392 1.14 25.55 16.29
N ASN A 393 -0.01 25.95 16.84
CA ASN A 393 -0.57 25.44 18.10
C ASN A 393 -1.76 24.49 17.89
N ALA A 394 -2.29 24.36 16.66
CA ALA A 394 -3.38 23.43 16.37
C ALA A 394 -2.91 21.98 16.52
N PRO A 395 -3.59 21.13 17.31
CA PRO A 395 -3.27 19.71 17.39
C PRO A 395 -3.48 19.04 16.02
N THR A 396 -2.62 18.07 15.67
CA THR A 396 -2.93 17.14 14.57
C THR A 396 -3.53 15.85 15.13
N ARG A 397 -4.16 15.05 14.26
CA ARG A 397 -4.72 13.75 14.66
C ARG A 397 -3.67 12.79 15.21
N PHE A 398 -2.40 12.89 14.81
CA PHE A 398 -1.31 12.11 15.43
C PHE A 398 -1.08 12.52 16.90
N GLY A 399 -1.18 13.80 17.22
CA GLY A 399 -0.98 14.33 18.58
C GLY A 399 -2.14 14.11 19.57
N THR A 400 -3.32 13.68 19.12
CA THR A 400 -4.52 13.57 20.00
C THR A 400 -5.33 12.28 19.87
N SER A 401 -4.99 11.37 18.95
CA SER A 401 -5.71 10.11 18.75
C SER A 401 -5.28 9.01 19.71
N LEU A 402 -4.00 8.93 20.04
CA LEU A 402 -3.47 8.02 21.03
C LEU A 402 -4.03 8.43 22.40
N GLN A 403 -4.59 7.51 23.17
CA GLN A 403 -4.98 7.79 24.56
C GLN A 403 -3.85 7.34 25.49
N PRO A 404 -3.67 7.95 26.68
CA PRO A 404 -2.68 7.50 27.67
C PRO A 404 -2.86 6.00 28.00
N LEU A 405 -1.74 5.28 28.18
CA LEU A 405 -1.71 3.82 28.30
C LEU A 405 -2.78 3.19 29.24
N PRO A 406 -3.13 3.76 30.42
CA PRO A 406 -4.19 3.21 31.25
C PRO A 406 -5.55 3.10 30.56
N ALA A 407 -5.91 4.04 29.68
CA ALA A 407 -7.18 4.06 28.95
C ALA A 407 -7.32 2.94 27.91
N ALA A 408 -6.23 2.22 27.58
CA ALA A 408 -6.30 1.03 26.75
C ALA A 408 -6.86 -0.20 27.51
N PHE A 409 -6.95 -0.13 28.85
CA PHE A 409 -7.32 -1.26 29.71
C PHE A 409 -8.57 -1.01 30.60
N THR A 410 -9.11 0.22 30.62
CA THR A 410 -10.35 0.57 31.33
C THR A 410 -11.62 0.07 30.62
N ASP A 411 -12.79 0.34 31.20
CA ASP A 411 -14.10 0.27 30.53
C ASP A 411 -14.44 -1.10 29.89
N GLY A 412 -14.01 -2.17 30.55
CA GLY A 412 -14.20 -3.56 30.10
C GLY A 412 -13.31 -3.97 28.91
N ARG A 413 -12.48 -3.07 28.38
CA ARG A 413 -11.69 -3.30 27.16
C ARG A 413 -10.39 -4.08 27.38
N GLY A 414 -9.94 -4.27 28.63
CA GLY A 414 -8.62 -4.84 28.94
C GLY A 414 -8.30 -6.22 28.34
N LEU A 415 -9.31 -7.05 28.04
CA LEU A 415 -9.11 -8.33 27.33
C LEU A 415 -9.08 -8.22 25.80
N LEU A 416 -9.62 -7.15 25.21
CA LEU A 416 -9.77 -7.00 23.76
C LEU A 416 -8.42 -7.00 23.02
N PRO A 417 -7.37 -6.26 23.46
CA PRO A 417 -6.05 -6.32 22.81
C PRO A 417 -5.42 -7.72 22.83
N LEU A 418 -5.63 -8.48 23.91
CA LEU A 418 -5.14 -9.86 24.04
C LEU A 418 -5.90 -10.81 23.11
N LEU A 419 -7.23 -10.67 23.02
CA LEU A 419 -8.05 -11.45 22.09
C LEU A 419 -7.71 -11.14 20.62
N LEU A 420 -7.45 -9.88 20.28
CA LEU A 420 -6.96 -9.48 18.96
C LEU A 420 -5.56 -10.04 18.67
N ALA A 421 -4.64 -10.03 19.64
CA ALA A 421 -3.32 -10.63 19.51
C ALA A 421 -3.38 -12.15 19.25
N LEU A 422 -4.18 -12.87 20.04
CA LEU A 422 -4.41 -14.31 19.86
C LEU A 422 -5.09 -14.61 18.52
N GLY A 423 -6.09 -13.81 18.13
CA GLY A 423 -6.77 -13.91 16.84
C GLY A 423 -5.84 -13.68 15.66
N ALA A 424 -4.96 -12.67 15.72
CA ALA A 424 -3.96 -12.42 14.68
C ALA A 424 -2.95 -13.57 14.56
N VAL A 425 -2.49 -14.14 15.68
CA VAL A 425 -1.61 -15.32 15.65
C VAL A 425 -2.31 -16.51 15.00
N LEU A 426 -3.53 -16.83 15.44
CA LEU A 426 -4.26 -18.05 15.06
C LEU A 426 -4.91 -17.99 13.67
N LEU A 427 -5.42 -16.83 13.24
CA LEU A 427 -6.10 -16.65 11.94
C LEU A 427 -5.16 -16.15 10.83
N VAL A 428 -4.07 -15.44 11.16
CA VAL A 428 -3.17 -14.88 10.14
C VAL A 428 -1.80 -15.56 10.14
N THR A 429 -1.08 -15.58 11.27
CA THR A 429 0.33 -16.02 11.25
C THR A 429 0.50 -17.53 11.05
N LEU A 430 -0.29 -18.36 11.74
CA LEU A 430 -0.20 -19.82 11.61
C LEU A 430 -0.73 -20.32 10.25
N PRO A 431 -1.88 -19.85 9.72
CA PRO A 431 -2.35 -20.28 8.41
C PRO A 431 -1.42 -19.83 7.27
N ALA A 432 -0.84 -18.63 7.33
CA ALA A 432 0.15 -18.19 6.36
C ALA A 432 1.40 -19.09 6.35
N LEU A 433 1.84 -19.60 7.50
CA LEU A 433 2.92 -20.58 7.60
C LEU A 433 2.56 -21.93 6.98
N LEU A 434 1.34 -22.43 7.21
CA LEU A 434 0.84 -23.65 6.59
C LEU A 434 0.80 -23.51 5.06
N LEU A 435 0.13 -22.46 4.55
CA LEU A 435 0.03 -22.18 3.12
C LEU A 435 1.42 -22.10 2.45
N ARG A 436 2.36 -21.35 3.04
CA ARG A 436 3.75 -21.27 2.57
C ARG A 436 4.46 -22.63 2.60
N GLY A 437 4.27 -23.43 3.66
CA GLY A 437 4.84 -24.77 3.79
C GLY A 437 4.26 -25.82 2.82
N ALA A 438 3.10 -25.56 2.24
CA ALA A 438 2.52 -26.34 1.14
C ALA A 438 3.03 -25.85 -0.22
N LEU A 439 3.00 -24.54 -0.49
CA LEU A 439 3.46 -23.95 -1.75
C LEU A 439 4.96 -24.22 -2.01
N VAL A 440 5.81 -24.10 -0.99
CA VAL A 440 7.25 -24.41 -1.12
C VAL A 440 7.48 -25.90 -1.41
N ALA A 441 6.64 -26.80 -0.91
CA ALA A 441 6.72 -28.23 -1.26
C ALA A 441 6.27 -28.49 -2.71
N ARG A 442 5.20 -27.83 -3.18
CA ARG A 442 4.66 -27.96 -4.53
C ARG A 442 5.59 -27.42 -5.62
N PHE A 443 6.17 -26.24 -5.41
CA PHE A 443 6.93 -25.51 -6.43
C PHE A 443 8.46 -25.59 -6.24
N GLY A 444 8.95 -25.74 -5.01
CA GLY A 444 10.38 -25.77 -4.71
C GLY A 444 11.13 -27.03 -5.17
N GLY A 445 10.42 -28.08 -5.57
CA GLY A 445 11.03 -29.35 -6.02
C GLY A 445 11.72 -29.28 -7.38
N ARG A 446 11.42 -28.28 -8.22
CA ARG A 446 11.93 -28.23 -9.62
C ARG A 446 13.31 -27.59 -9.80
N HIS A 447 13.86 -26.94 -8.77
CA HIS A 447 15.15 -26.23 -8.84
C HIS A 447 16.22 -26.78 -7.88
N ARG A 448 16.22 -28.10 -7.64
CA ARG A 448 17.24 -28.80 -6.82
C ARG A 448 17.67 -30.17 -7.37
N ALA A 449 17.41 -30.43 -8.65
CA ALA A 449 17.73 -31.70 -9.30
C ALA A 449 18.95 -31.60 -10.27
N ALA A 450 19.63 -30.45 -10.31
CA ALA A 450 20.62 -30.13 -11.35
C ALA A 450 21.98 -29.59 -10.86
N GLU A 451 22.13 -29.23 -9.58
CA GLU A 451 23.40 -28.75 -9.02
C GLU A 451 23.74 -29.46 -7.69
N ASP A 452 24.98 -29.94 -7.62
CA ASP A 452 25.76 -30.40 -6.46
C ASP A 452 25.03 -31.13 -5.31
N VAL A 453 25.01 -32.46 -5.40
CA VAL A 453 25.02 -33.36 -4.24
C VAL A 453 26.25 -34.27 -4.30
N THR A 454 27.40 -33.74 -3.92
CA THR A 454 28.48 -34.60 -3.39
C THR A 454 28.06 -35.06 -1.99
N PRO A 455 28.06 -36.38 -1.69
CA PRO A 455 27.60 -36.87 -0.40
C PRO A 455 28.57 -36.45 0.71
N LEU A 456 28.12 -35.60 1.62
CA LEU A 456 28.91 -35.08 2.73
C LEU A 456 29.32 -36.21 3.70
N ARG A 457 30.58 -36.62 3.60
CA ARG A 457 31.20 -37.60 4.48
C ARG A 457 31.31 -37.01 5.89
N ILE A 458 30.55 -37.56 6.84
CA ILE A 458 30.55 -37.11 8.24
C ILE A 458 31.93 -37.37 8.84
N VAL A 459 32.63 -36.30 9.23
CA VAL A 459 33.86 -36.36 10.02
C VAL A 459 33.56 -35.78 11.41
N PRO A 460 33.54 -36.59 12.48
CA PRO A 460 33.43 -36.06 13.83
C PRO A 460 34.74 -35.37 14.20
N ARG A 461 34.68 -34.06 14.47
CA ARG A 461 35.72 -33.38 15.26
C ARG A 461 35.49 -33.73 16.72
N GLY A 462 36.39 -34.49 17.31
CA GLY A 462 36.48 -34.63 18.76
C GLY A 462 37.22 -33.43 19.36
N ASP A 463 36.77 -32.97 20.52
CA ASP A 463 37.48 -31.96 21.31
C ASP A 463 38.76 -32.55 21.94
N ALA A 464 39.77 -31.70 22.13
CA ALA A 464 41.04 -32.11 22.74
C ALA A 464 40.96 -32.07 24.27
N GLY A 465 40.92 -33.25 24.91
CA GLY A 465 40.74 -33.37 26.37
C GLY A 465 41.26 -34.69 26.97
N SER A 466 42.58 -34.90 26.93
CA SER A 466 43.37 -35.82 27.78
C SER A 466 42.78 -37.17 28.25
N LEU A 467 43.11 -38.24 27.50
CA LEU A 467 43.55 -39.57 27.97
C LEU A 467 43.25 -40.03 29.42
N THR A 468 42.42 -41.07 29.59
CA THR A 468 42.69 -42.22 30.49
C THR A 468 42.03 -43.53 30.05
N THR A 469 42.85 -44.47 29.56
CA THR A 469 42.83 -45.94 29.76
C THR A 469 41.53 -46.77 29.89
N ARG A 470 41.56 -47.94 29.21
CA ARG A 470 40.75 -49.17 29.35
C ARG A 470 39.27 -49.07 28.94
N ALA A 471 38.64 -50.04 28.28
CA ALA A 471 39.00 -51.20 27.45
C ALA A 471 37.73 -52.05 27.35
N ALA A 472 37.54 -52.75 26.22
CA ALA A 472 36.48 -53.74 25.95
C ALA A 472 35.02 -53.23 25.92
N ALA A 473 34.09 -53.87 25.21
CA ALA A 473 34.13 -54.66 23.95
C ALA A 473 32.68 -55.09 23.62
N ALA A 474 32.48 -55.72 22.46
CA ALA A 474 31.25 -56.43 22.03
C ALA A 474 30.02 -55.55 21.72
N ALA A 475 29.22 -55.83 20.68
CA ALA A 475 29.42 -56.76 19.57
C ALA A 475 28.76 -56.25 18.28
N PHE A 476 29.25 -56.73 17.14
CA PHE A 476 28.69 -56.50 15.81
C PHE A 476 27.99 -57.78 15.36
N THR A 477 26.74 -57.67 14.88
CA THR A 477 26.04 -58.76 14.18
C THR A 477 25.21 -58.19 13.03
N ASP A 478 25.85 -58.03 11.88
CA ASP A 478 25.14 -58.25 10.60
C ASP A 478 25.38 -59.70 10.16
N SER A 479 24.41 -60.31 9.49
CA SER A 479 24.28 -61.76 9.40
C SER A 479 24.14 -62.25 7.95
N THR A 480 25.25 -62.36 7.22
CA THR A 480 25.45 -63.47 6.25
C THR A 480 26.90 -63.64 5.75
N ALA A 481 27.31 -64.90 5.64
CA ALA A 481 28.36 -65.44 4.75
C ALA A 481 29.85 -65.00 4.88
N THR A 482 30.58 -65.74 5.72
CA THR A 482 31.73 -66.59 5.31
C THR A 482 33.02 -65.98 4.72
N THR A 483 34.09 -66.05 5.52
CA THR A 483 35.55 -66.14 5.19
C THR A 483 36.24 -65.04 4.35
N GLY A 484 37.29 -64.46 4.93
CA GLY A 484 38.33 -63.74 4.18
C GLY A 484 39.19 -62.86 5.10
N GLN A 485 40.43 -63.28 5.42
CA GLN A 485 41.41 -62.37 6.02
C GLN A 485 41.80 -61.29 5.01
N LEU A 486 41.97 -60.04 5.45
CA LEU A 486 42.78 -59.07 4.70
C LEU A 486 43.80 -58.38 5.61
N ARG A 487 45.00 -58.22 5.05
CA ARG A 487 46.25 -57.88 5.73
C ARG A 487 46.58 -56.41 5.51
N ILE A 488 46.79 -55.65 6.58
CA ILE A 488 47.21 -54.26 6.51
C ILE A 488 48.69 -54.20 6.10
N VAL A 489 49.01 -53.32 5.13
CA VAL A 489 50.38 -52.94 4.76
C VAL A 489 50.43 -51.40 4.72
N PRO A 490 51.33 -50.73 5.45
CA PRO A 490 51.44 -49.27 5.44
C PRO A 490 52.23 -48.79 4.21
N GLY A 491 51.56 -48.11 3.29
CA GLY A 491 52.18 -47.39 2.17
C GLY A 491 52.32 -45.90 2.47
N ARG A 492 53.55 -45.39 2.43
CA ARG A 492 53.86 -43.94 2.51
C ARG A 492 53.62 -43.32 1.14
N LEU A 493 52.99 -42.14 1.09
CA LEU A 493 52.88 -41.32 -0.12
C LEU A 493 53.28 -39.88 0.20
N ASP A 494 54.22 -39.36 -0.57
CA ASP A 494 54.80 -38.03 -0.38
C ASP A 494 53.98 -36.93 -1.09
N SER A 495 54.34 -35.67 -0.83
CA SER A 495 53.49 -34.51 -1.12
C SER A 495 53.63 -33.98 -2.54
N ALA A 496 52.50 -33.67 -3.18
CA ALA A 496 52.42 -32.89 -4.43
C ALA A 496 51.33 -31.81 -4.30
N PRO A 497 51.58 -30.53 -4.69
CA PRO A 497 50.56 -29.48 -4.63
C PRO A 497 49.52 -29.66 -5.76
N ILE A 498 48.24 -29.73 -5.40
CA ILE A 498 47.14 -29.80 -6.37
C ILE A 498 46.83 -28.36 -6.86
N PRO A 499 46.71 -28.11 -8.19
CA PRO A 499 46.31 -26.81 -8.71
C PRO A 499 44.90 -26.42 -8.25
N VAL A 500 44.75 -25.21 -7.72
CA VAL A 500 43.43 -24.66 -7.38
C VAL A 500 42.70 -24.24 -8.66
N PRO A 501 41.53 -24.81 -9.00
CA PRO A 501 40.78 -24.37 -10.17
C PRO A 501 40.31 -22.92 -10.00
N ALA A 502 40.48 -22.12 -11.04
CA ALA A 502 40.00 -20.74 -11.05
C ALA A 502 38.47 -20.70 -10.82
N ARG A 503 38.01 -19.74 -10.01
CA ARG A 503 36.57 -19.58 -9.72
C ARG A 503 35.84 -19.30 -11.03
N ARG A 504 34.87 -20.15 -11.40
CA ARG A 504 33.87 -19.77 -12.41
C ARG A 504 33.16 -18.50 -11.93
N ALA A 505 33.06 -17.51 -12.80
CA ALA A 505 32.11 -16.42 -12.61
C ALA A 505 30.68 -16.99 -12.68
N PRO A 506 29.71 -16.45 -11.92
CA PRO A 506 28.32 -16.89 -12.04
C PRO A 506 27.77 -16.55 -13.42
N GLU A 507 26.97 -17.45 -14.00
CA GLU A 507 26.28 -17.19 -15.27
C GLU A 507 25.27 -16.05 -15.14
N PRO A 508 25.03 -15.29 -16.23
CA PRO A 508 24.04 -14.22 -16.24
C PRO A 508 22.62 -14.81 -16.13
N THR A 509 21.89 -14.38 -15.11
CA THR A 509 20.44 -14.64 -15.03
C THR A 509 19.69 -13.77 -16.05
N LEU A 510 18.49 -14.19 -16.43
CA LEU A 510 17.67 -13.60 -17.52
C LEU A 510 17.18 -12.14 -17.34
N LEU A 511 17.74 -11.38 -16.39
CA LEU A 511 17.73 -9.92 -16.41
C LEU A 511 19.18 -9.42 -16.39
N GLY A 512 19.63 -8.88 -17.52
CA GLY A 512 21.03 -8.47 -17.78
C GLY A 512 21.56 -7.26 -16.99
N ALA A 513 21.03 -6.99 -15.79
CA ALA A 513 21.51 -5.93 -14.92
C ALA A 513 22.76 -6.39 -14.15
N ARG A 514 23.93 -5.86 -14.51
CA ARG A 514 25.12 -5.96 -13.65
C ARG A 514 24.77 -5.40 -12.25
N PRO A 515 25.13 -6.06 -11.14
CA PRO A 515 24.86 -5.52 -9.81
C PRO A 515 25.56 -4.17 -9.68
N GLY A 516 24.76 -3.12 -9.46
CA GLY A 516 25.25 -1.75 -9.38
C GLY A 516 26.36 -1.61 -8.34
N ARG A 517 27.43 -0.91 -8.71
CA ARG A 517 28.61 -0.64 -7.87
C ARG A 517 28.15 -0.21 -6.48
N GLU A 518 28.56 -0.93 -5.42
CA GLU A 518 28.06 -0.65 -4.07
C GLU A 518 28.26 0.84 -3.75
N PRO A 519 27.19 1.59 -3.39
CA PRO A 519 27.32 3.00 -3.08
C PRO A 519 28.26 3.17 -1.88
N GLY A 520 29.17 4.13 -1.99
CA GLY A 520 30.11 4.46 -0.92
C GLY A 520 29.40 4.81 0.38
N ARG A 521 30.14 4.80 1.50
CA ARG A 521 29.57 4.94 2.86
C ARG A 521 28.61 6.13 2.99
N ALA A 522 28.92 7.27 2.37
CA ALA A 522 28.05 8.45 2.30
C ALA A 522 26.74 8.18 1.53
N GLY A 523 26.80 7.63 0.32
CA GLY A 523 25.62 7.33 -0.50
C GLY A 523 24.64 6.34 0.14
N ARG A 524 25.16 5.37 0.92
CA ARG A 524 24.32 4.45 1.72
C ARG A 524 23.50 5.17 2.80
N TRP A 525 24.08 6.16 3.47
CA TRP A 525 23.36 6.97 4.46
C TRP A 525 22.44 8.01 3.79
N GLY A 526 22.83 8.58 2.65
CA GLY A 526 21.96 9.44 1.84
C GLY A 526 20.68 8.74 1.39
N ALA A 527 20.79 7.52 0.86
CA ALA A 527 19.64 6.69 0.50
C ALA A 527 18.74 6.34 1.71
N ALA A 528 19.35 6.08 2.88
CA ALA A 528 18.60 5.85 4.12
C ALA A 528 17.86 7.11 4.61
N ALA A 529 18.49 8.30 4.50
CA ALA A 529 17.89 9.57 4.88
C ALA A 529 16.72 9.95 3.95
N ALA A 530 16.89 9.81 2.63
CA ALA A 530 15.82 10.03 1.65
C ALA A 530 14.64 9.09 1.89
N ALA A 531 14.91 7.82 2.21
CA ALA A 531 13.90 6.84 2.53
C ALA A 531 13.17 7.11 3.87
N LEU A 532 13.88 7.61 4.89
CA LEU A 532 13.28 8.11 6.13
C LEU A 532 12.39 9.33 5.90
N ALA A 533 12.82 10.28 5.06
CA ALA A 533 12.02 11.44 4.68
C ALA A 533 10.75 11.03 3.90
N LEU A 534 10.85 10.04 3.00
CA LEU A 534 9.69 9.48 2.30
C LEU A 534 8.70 8.81 3.28
N ALA A 535 9.19 8.04 4.26
CA ALA A 535 8.35 7.44 5.29
C ALA A 535 7.69 8.49 6.21
N ALA A 536 8.40 9.58 6.53
CA ALA A 536 7.85 10.72 7.26
C ALA A 536 6.78 11.47 6.43
N ALA A 537 6.98 11.63 5.13
CA ALA A 537 5.99 12.21 4.22
C ALA A 537 4.73 11.33 4.14
N LEU A 538 4.87 10.01 4.06
CA LEU A 538 3.73 9.07 4.11
C LEU A 538 2.93 9.15 5.42
N ALA A 539 3.57 9.49 6.54
CA ALA A 539 2.90 9.79 7.81
C ALA A 539 2.18 11.17 7.77
N ALA A 540 2.87 12.20 7.29
CA ALA A 540 2.36 13.58 7.23
C ALA A 540 1.20 13.75 6.23
N LEU A 541 1.16 12.97 5.14
CA LEU A 541 0.07 12.85 4.16
C LEU A 541 -1.29 12.40 4.76
N SER A 542 -1.34 12.15 6.07
CA SER A 542 -2.57 11.98 6.85
C SER A 542 -3.43 13.26 6.94
N LEU A 543 -2.84 14.45 6.79
CA LEU A 543 -3.53 15.75 6.71
C LEU A 543 -3.85 16.15 5.26
N PRO A 544 -4.70 17.17 5.03
CA PRO A 544 -4.79 17.86 3.75
C PRO A 544 -3.41 18.41 3.34
N VAL A 545 -3.09 18.38 2.05
CA VAL A 545 -1.82 18.92 1.52
C VAL A 545 -1.96 20.42 1.30
N GLY A 546 -1.91 21.17 2.40
CA GLY A 546 -1.86 22.64 2.43
C GLY A 546 -0.54 23.14 3.02
N SER A 547 -0.30 24.45 2.94
CA SER A 547 0.86 25.13 3.55
C SER A 547 0.71 25.31 5.08
N ASP A 548 -0.04 24.43 5.74
CA ASP A 548 -0.41 24.53 7.14
C ASP A 548 0.80 24.29 8.07
N PRO A 549 1.14 25.24 8.96
CA PRO A 549 2.21 25.08 9.95
C PRO A 549 2.18 23.78 10.77
N ASN A 550 1.01 23.26 11.14
CA ASN A 550 0.90 22.00 11.88
C ASN A 550 1.29 20.76 11.05
N ALA A 551 1.16 20.79 9.73
CA ALA A 551 1.63 19.71 8.85
C ALA A 551 3.16 19.67 8.77
N VAL A 552 3.82 20.83 8.76
CA VAL A 552 5.29 20.95 8.85
C VAL A 552 5.78 20.44 10.21
N ARG A 553 5.12 20.83 11.30
CA ARG A 553 5.42 20.34 12.66
C ARG A 553 5.33 18.81 12.74
N LEU A 554 4.24 18.23 12.22
CA LEU A 554 4.06 16.77 12.17
C LEU A 554 5.10 16.07 11.29
N PHE A 555 5.47 16.63 10.13
CA PHE A 555 6.51 16.04 9.28
C PHE A 555 7.86 15.98 10.01
N LEU A 556 8.25 17.05 10.72
CA LEU A 556 9.47 17.08 11.53
C LEU A 556 9.41 16.10 12.71
N ALA A 557 8.26 16.02 13.40
CA ALA A 557 8.03 15.02 14.45
C ALA A 557 8.13 13.59 13.92
N ALA A 558 7.56 13.33 12.74
CA ALA A 558 7.60 12.02 12.10
C ALA A 558 9.02 11.64 11.66
N LEU A 559 9.76 12.57 11.05
CA LEU A 559 11.15 12.36 10.62
C LEU A 559 12.06 12.07 11.82
N ALA A 560 11.93 12.84 12.91
CA ALA A 560 12.67 12.62 14.15
C ALA A 560 12.28 11.28 14.81
N GLY A 561 10.99 10.96 14.92
CA GLY A 561 10.50 9.72 15.51
C GLY A 561 10.96 8.47 14.75
N LEU A 562 10.88 8.50 13.42
CA LEU A 562 11.37 7.42 12.56
C LEU A 562 12.89 7.27 12.62
N ALA A 563 13.65 8.37 12.73
CA ALA A 563 15.09 8.33 12.96
C ALA A 563 15.44 7.67 14.31
N VAL A 564 14.70 7.97 15.39
CA VAL A 564 14.85 7.29 16.69
C VAL A 564 14.52 5.79 16.60
N VAL A 565 13.42 5.42 15.93
CA VAL A 565 13.02 4.00 15.77
C VAL A 565 14.05 3.18 14.99
N ASN A 566 14.65 3.74 13.94
CA ASN A 566 15.74 3.06 13.20
C ASN A 566 17.08 3.10 13.96
N GLY A 567 17.35 4.20 14.68
CA GLY A 567 18.53 4.35 15.55
C GLY A 567 18.56 3.27 16.63
N VAL A 568 17.48 3.13 17.41
CA VAL A 568 17.35 2.11 18.46
C VAL A 568 17.20 0.71 17.84
N GLY A 569 16.19 0.50 16.99
CA GLY A 569 15.80 -0.82 16.52
C GLY A 569 16.72 -1.46 15.47
N VAL A 570 17.73 -0.76 14.98
CA VAL A 570 18.67 -1.28 13.96
C VAL A 570 20.11 -0.89 14.29
N VAL A 571 20.42 0.40 14.45
CA VAL A 571 21.83 0.84 14.59
C VAL A 571 22.42 0.48 15.95
N ALA A 572 21.70 0.76 17.04
CA ALA A 572 22.12 0.39 18.40
C ALA A 572 22.19 -1.13 18.56
N VAL A 573 21.16 -1.86 18.11
CA VAL A 573 21.14 -3.34 18.12
C VAL A 573 22.32 -3.93 17.33
N ALA A 574 22.67 -3.38 16.15
CA ALA A 574 23.84 -3.81 15.40
C ALA A 574 25.15 -3.60 16.18
N SER A 575 25.30 -2.46 16.86
CA SER A 575 26.50 -2.14 17.65
C SER A 575 26.66 -3.01 18.90
N VAL A 576 25.57 -3.53 19.45
CA VAL A 576 25.54 -4.35 20.67
C VAL A 576 25.48 -5.85 20.36
N ALA A 577 25.20 -6.26 19.11
CA ALA A 577 25.05 -7.66 18.68
C ALA A 577 26.14 -8.62 19.23
N GLY A 578 27.41 -8.25 19.09
CA GLY A 578 28.54 -9.04 19.58
C GLY A 578 28.58 -9.23 21.10
N ARG A 579 28.00 -8.29 21.88
CA ARG A 579 27.89 -8.39 23.35
C ARG A 579 26.75 -9.29 23.80
N VAL A 580 25.69 -9.43 23.00
CA VAL A 580 24.53 -10.30 23.29
C VAL A 580 24.70 -11.73 22.73
N GLY A 581 25.92 -12.10 22.32
CA GLY A 581 26.21 -13.44 21.80
C GLY A 581 25.50 -13.74 20.48
N ALA A 582 25.32 -12.73 19.63
CA ALA A 582 25.04 -12.89 18.21
C ALA A 582 26.26 -12.42 17.41
N GLY A 583 26.63 -13.12 16.34
CA GLY A 583 27.74 -12.69 15.47
C GLY A 583 27.54 -11.28 14.88
N PRO A 584 28.60 -10.67 14.30
CA PRO A 584 28.56 -9.29 13.79
C PRO A 584 27.38 -9.06 12.85
N ALA A 585 26.66 -7.96 13.10
CA ALA A 585 25.46 -7.59 12.36
C ALA A 585 25.70 -6.31 11.54
N ARG A 586 25.22 -6.31 10.29
CA ARG A 586 25.34 -5.21 9.35
C ARG A 586 23.99 -4.53 9.14
N VAL A 587 24.05 -3.21 9.04
CA VAL A 587 22.91 -2.35 8.67
C VAL A 587 22.82 -2.27 7.15
N ARG A 588 21.66 -2.64 6.59
CA ARG A 588 21.34 -2.58 5.16
C ARG A 588 20.01 -1.86 4.96
N ALA A 589 19.91 -0.97 3.97
CA ALA A 589 18.61 -0.42 3.56
C ALA A 589 17.76 -1.51 2.90
N VAL A 590 16.47 -1.58 3.25
CA VAL A 590 15.55 -2.60 2.71
C VAL A 590 14.35 -1.89 2.06
N PRO A 591 14.42 -1.54 0.76
CA PRO A 591 13.35 -0.78 0.10
C PRO A 591 11.96 -1.43 0.16
N ALA A 592 11.90 -2.76 0.27
CA ALA A 592 10.65 -3.49 0.47
C ALA A 592 9.90 -3.07 1.75
N LEU A 593 10.58 -2.59 2.80
CA LEU A 593 9.93 -2.07 4.00
C LEU A 593 9.22 -0.73 3.77
N LEU A 594 9.73 0.12 2.87
CA LEU A 594 9.05 1.35 2.45
C LEU A 594 7.74 1.03 1.73
N VAL A 595 7.78 0.08 0.80
CA VAL A 595 6.59 -0.40 0.07
C VAL A 595 5.59 -1.00 1.07
N LEU A 596 6.05 -1.81 2.02
CA LEU A 596 5.20 -2.42 3.05
C LEU A 596 4.60 -1.35 3.98
N SER A 597 5.33 -0.29 4.32
CA SER A 597 4.80 0.85 5.08
C SER A 597 3.80 1.69 4.27
N ALA A 598 4.04 1.92 2.98
CA ALA A 598 3.10 2.63 2.10
C ALA A 598 1.78 1.84 1.99
N THR A 599 1.85 0.53 1.78
CA THR A 599 0.69 -0.36 1.80
C THR A 599 -0.01 -0.35 3.17
N ALA A 600 0.74 -0.40 4.28
CA ALA A 600 0.17 -0.33 5.62
C ALA A 600 -0.59 0.99 5.86
N VAL A 601 -0.06 2.12 5.39
CA VAL A 601 -0.72 3.44 5.46
C VAL A 601 -2.00 3.45 4.61
N LEU A 602 -1.94 2.99 3.36
CA LEU A 602 -3.11 2.93 2.46
C LEU A 602 -4.22 2.04 3.03
N VAL A 603 -3.88 0.84 3.49
CA VAL A 603 -4.82 -0.11 4.10
C VAL A 603 -5.40 0.46 5.40
N SER A 604 -4.59 1.10 6.24
CA SER A 604 -5.07 1.77 7.46
C SER A 604 -6.11 2.84 7.14
N ARG A 605 -5.88 3.65 6.10
CA ARG A 605 -6.85 4.68 5.65
C ARG A 605 -8.12 4.07 5.07
N SER A 606 -8.05 2.95 4.34
CA SER A 606 -9.27 2.26 3.87
C SER A 606 -10.13 1.68 4.99
N PHE A 607 -9.53 1.36 6.14
CA PHE A 607 -10.25 0.97 7.37
C PHE A 607 -10.60 2.16 8.29
N GLY A 608 -10.37 3.41 7.84
CA GLY A 608 -10.72 4.62 8.59
C GLY A 608 -9.80 4.95 9.77
N LEU A 609 -8.64 4.29 9.91
CA LEU A 609 -7.68 4.58 10.97
C LEU A 609 -7.03 5.96 10.76
N ALA A 610 -7.27 6.86 11.72
CA ALA A 610 -6.64 8.17 11.82
C ALA A 610 -6.01 8.29 13.22
N PRO A 611 -4.70 7.99 13.36
CA PRO A 611 -3.68 8.04 12.33
C PRO A 611 -3.51 6.70 11.61
N PRO A 612 -2.92 6.71 10.39
CA PRO A 612 -2.57 5.46 9.71
C PRO A 612 -1.41 4.75 10.43
N ILE A 613 -1.40 3.41 10.38
CA ILE A 613 -0.29 2.62 10.93
C ILE A 613 0.90 2.74 9.99
N VAL A 614 1.95 3.43 10.44
CA VAL A 614 3.25 3.55 9.77
C VAL A 614 4.17 2.43 10.27
N ILE A 615 4.91 1.80 9.37
CA ILE A 615 5.91 0.78 9.72
C ILE A 615 7.26 1.47 9.80
N GLY A 616 7.77 1.62 11.02
CA GLY A 616 8.86 2.54 11.31
C GLY A 616 10.20 2.20 10.67
N GLN A 617 10.45 0.93 10.38
CA GLN A 617 11.75 0.48 9.86
C GLN A 617 11.92 0.73 8.36
N VAL A 618 13.03 1.37 8.03
CA VAL A 618 13.56 1.58 6.67
C VAL A 618 14.87 0.79 6.49
N LEU A 619 15.60 0.61 7.59
CA LEU A 619 16.82 -0.18 7.69
C LEU A 619 16.50 -1.58 8.24
N GLY A 620 17.24 -2.57 7.77
CA GLY A 620 17.20 -3.95 8.25
C GLY A 620 18.53 -4.40 8.85
N LEU A 621 18.43 -5.30 9.83
CA LEU A 621 19.56 -6.03 10.39
C LEU A 621 19.85 -7.27 9.55
N VAL A 622 21.09 -7.42 9.09
CA VAL A 622 21.61 -8.65 8.49
C VAL A 622 22.70 -9.20 9.40
N ALA A 623 22.50 -10.36 10.00
CA ALA A 623 23.57 -11.06 10.70
C ALA A 623 24.52 -11.69 9.67
N ASP A 624 25.84 -11.49 9.82
CA ASP A 624 26.84 -12.21 9.01
C ASP A 624 26.89 -13.71 9.38
N ASP A 625 26.42 -14.03 10.59
CA ASP A 625 26.46 -15.36 11.18
C ASP A 625 25.48 -16.35 10.51
N ARG A 626 25.89 -17.63 10.47
CA ARG A 626 25.11 -18.73 9.92
C ARG A 626 24.27 -19.49 10.94
N ASP A 627 24.58 -19.36 12.24
CA ASP A 627 23.81 -20.01 13.29
C ASP A 627 22.44 -19.33 13.52
N ASP A 628 21.38 -20.14 13.52
CA ASP A 628 20.03 -19.69 13.86
C ASP A 628 19.89 -19.34 15.36
N ALA A 629 20.76 -19.85 16.24
CA ALA A 629 20.81 -19.46 17.64
C ALA A 629 21.20 -17.97 17.82
N SER A 630 22.19 -17.50 17.07
CA SER A 630 22.60 -16.09 17.00
C SER A 630 21.48 -15.20 16.45
N ARG A 631 20.80 -15.64 15.38
CA ARG A 631 19.68 -14.91 14.77
C ARG A 631 18.48 -14.80 15.72
N ALA A 632 18.17 -15.85 16.48
CA ALA A 632 17.07 -15.84 17.44
C ALA A 632 17.36 -14.86 18.60
N ARG A 633 18.61 -14.77 19.07
CA ARG A 633 19.04 -13.75 20.03
C ARG A 633 18.87 -12.34 19.47
N LEU A 634 19.33 -12.10 18.23
CA LEU A 634 19.18 -10.81 17.56
C LEU A 634 17.71 -10.41 17.35
N ALA A 635 16.83 -11.38 17.04
CA ALA A 635 15.38 -11.19 16.92
C ALA A 635 14.75 -10.71 18.23
N LEU A 636 15.11 -11.34 19.36
CA LEU A 636 14.63 -11.01 20.70
C LEU A 636 15.13 -9.62 21.14
N VAL A 637 16.42 -9.34 20.94
CA VAL A 637 17.01 -8.04 21.31
C VAL A 637 16.42 -6.91 20.45
N GLN A 638 16.20 -7.13 19.15
CA GLN A 638 15.54 -6.14 18.29
C GLN A 638 14.08 -5.89 18.70
N SER A 639 13.26 -6.95 18.76
CA SER A 639 11.82 -6.80 19.04
C SER A 639 11.58 -6.30 20.48
N GLY A 640 12.37 -6.76 21.44
CA GLY A 640 12.37 -6.24 22.82
C GLY A 640 12.73 -4.75 22.88
N SER A 641 13.83 -4.32 22.26
CA SER A 641 14.24 -2.90 22.26
C SER A 641 13.17 -1.98 21.65
N LEU A 642 12.50 -2.43 20.60
CA LEU A 642 11.41 -1.69 19.95
C LEU A 642 10.13 -1.67 20.80
N ALA A 643 9.77 -2.80 21.41
CA ALA A 643 8.61 -2.86 22.32
C ALA A 643 8.83 -1.99 23.56
N THR A 644 10.02 -1.99 24.15
CA THR A 644 10.40 -1.10 25.26
C THR A 644 10.40 0.37 24.83
N LEU A 645 10.96 0.71 23.66
CA LEU A 645 10.91 2.08 23.13
C LEU A 645 9.48 2.58 22.95
N GLY A 646 8.62 1.77 22.33
CA GLY A 646 7.21 2.13 22.13
C GLY A 646 6.43 2.26 23.43
N LEU A 647 6.67 1.35 24.39
CA LEU A 647 6.06 1.40 25.73
C LEU A 647 6.48 2.65 26.51
N VAL A 648 7.77 2.98 26.52
CA VAL A 648 8.30 4.18 27.20
C VAL A 648 7.78 5.46 26.54
N ALA A 649 7.74 5.52 25.21
CA ALA A 649 7.17 6.66 24.49
C ALA A 649 5.68 6.85 24.81
N TRP A 650 4.90 5.76 24.94
CA TRP A 650 3.49 5.81 25.27
C TRP A 650 3.22 6.23 26.73
N ILE A 651 4.07 5.82 27.66
CA ILE A 651 4.03 6.29 29.06
C ILE A 651 4.36 7.79 29.11
N LEU A 652 5.41 8.23 28.42
CA LEU A 652 5.79 9.64 28.35
C LEU A 652 4.71 10.51 27.69
N TYR A 653 4.03 10.01 26.65
CA TYR A 653 2.90 10.68 26.01
C TYR A 653 1.79 11.00 27.03
N GLY A 654 1.49 10.06 27.95
CA GLY A 654 0.53 10.27 29.03
C GLY A 654 0.93 11.33 30.07
N LEU A 655 2.15 11.87 30.02
CA LEU A 655 2.65 12.94 30.90
C LEU A 655 2.68 14.32 30.20
N VAL A 656 2.48 14.37 28.88
CA VAL A 656 2.48 15.63 28.12
C VAL A 656 1.06 16.23 28.10
N PRO A 657 0.89 17.56 28.30
CA PRO A 657 -0.41 18.20 28.19
C PRO A 657 -1.05 18.03 26.81
N ALA A 658 -2.30 17.55 26.77
CA ALA A 658 -3.08 17.42 25.53
C ALA A 658 -3.41 18.79 24.89
N THR A 659 -3.56 19.83 25.72
CA THR A 659 -3.71 21.23 25.31
C THR A 659 -2.45 22.02 25.67
N GLY A 660 -2.04 22.93 24.80
CA GLY A 660 -0.81 23.70 24.94
C GLY A 660 -0.34 24.26 23.60
N GLY A 661 0.74 25.04 23.63
CA GLY A 661 1.37 25.59 22.42
C GLY A 661 2.16 24.56 21.61
N MET A 662 2.93 25.05 20.64
CA MET A 662 3.71 24.27 19.69
C MET A 662 4.55 23.14 20.34
N TRP A 663 5.20 23.38 21.49
CA TRP A 663 6.10 22.41 22.11
C TRP A 663 5.39 21.17 22.69
N PRO A 664 4.33 21.29 23.53
CA PRO A 664 3.47 20.16 23.87
C PRO A 664 2.91 19.41 22.65
N GLN A 665 2.45 20.12 21.62
CA GLN A 665 1.89 19.45 20.43
C GLN A 665 2.97 18.68 19.63
N LEU A 666 4.17 19.25 19.46
CA LEU A 666 5.32 18.57 18.85
C LEU A 666 5.73 17.33 19.66
N ALA A 667 5.72 17.41 21.00
CA ALA A 667 6.03 16.28 21.87
C ALA A 667 4.98 15.18 21.77
N ASN A 668 3.69 15.51 21.79
CA ASN A 668 2.59 14.57 21.57
C ASN A 668 2.72 13.84 20.23
N GLU A 669 2.99 14.58 19.15
CA GLU A 669 3.18 14.02 17.80
C GLU A 669 4.39 13.09 17.72
N LEU A 670 5.54 13.53 18.26
CA LEU A 670 6.78 12.74 18.28
C LEU A 670 6.60 11.44 19.06
N LEU A 671 5.99 11.49 20.24
CA LEU A 671 5.77 10.33 21.10
C LEU A 671 4.70 9.38 20.53
N SER A 672 3.64 9.89 19.90
CA SER A 672 2.69 9.08 19.13
C SER A 672 3.33 8.36 17.96
N VAL A 673 4.17 9.05 17.15
CA VAL A 673 4.89 8.39 16.04
C VAL A 673 5.84 7.33 16.57
N ILE A 674 6.66 7.62 17.60
CA ILE A 674 7.58 6.63 18.18
C ILE A 674 6.80 5.42 18.71
N THR A 675 5.70 5.64 19.42
CA THR A 675 4.84 4.56 19.96
C THR A 675 4.35 3.64 18.86
N LEU A 676 3.63 4.18 17.87
CA LEU A 676 2.99 3.40 16.82
C LEU A 676 4.03 2.75 15.88
N ALA A 677 5.07 3.48 15.51
CA ALA A 677 6.10 3.01 14.58
C ALA A 677 7.07 2.00 15.22
N ALA A 678 7.33 2.09 16.53
CA ALA A 678 8.14 1.10 17.24
C ALA A 678 7.35 -0.20 17.48
N LEU A 679 6.09 -0.12 17.92
CA LEU A 679 5.25 -1.30 18.15
C LEU A 679 4.93 -2.05 16.85
N SER A 680 4.64 -1.34 15.75
CA SER A 680 4.46 -1.96 14.42
C SER A 680 5.74 -2.65 13.93
N SER A 681 6.91 -2.03 14.15
CA SER A 681 8.21 -2.61 13.81
C SER A 681 8.59 -3.80 14.69
N ALA A 682 8.24 -3.80 15.98
CA ALA A 682 8.45 -4.92 16.88
C ALA A 682 7.62 -6.15 16.46
N ALA A 683 6.35 -5.95 16.12
CA ALA A 683 5.48 -6.99 15.58
C ALA A 683 6.01 -7.53 14.24
N LEU A 684 6.47 -6.65 13.34
CA LEU A 684 7.05 -7.06 12.07
C LEU A 684 8.35 -7.85 12.25
N ALA A 685 9.23 -7.49 13.20
CA ALA A 685 10.47 -8.21 13.48
C ALA A 685 10.25 -9.65 14.02
N LEU A 686 9.07 -9.92 14.57
CA LEU A 686 8.64 -11.25 15.03
C LEU A 686 7.89 -12.06 13.96
N ALA A 687 7.47 -11.44 12.86
CA ALA A 687 6.71 -12.10 11.80
C ALA A 687 7.51 -13.27 11.17
N PRO A 688 6.94 -14.48 11.02
CA PRO A 688 7.71 -15.70 10.73
C PRO A 688 8.00 -15.92 9.23
N VAL A 689 8.20 -14.83 8.48
CA VAL A 689 8.45 -14.81 7.03
C VAL A 689 9.93 -15.00 6.67
N SER A 690 10.22 -15.26 5.39
CA SER A 690 11.54 -15.74 4.90
C SER A 690 12.74 -14.84 5.23
N LEU A 691 12.52 -13.54 5.33
CA LEU A 691 13.54 -12.50 5.38
C LEU A 691 13.68 -11.85 6.77
N VAL A 692 12.93 -12.34 7.76
CA VAL A 692 12.78 -11.72 9.09
C VAL A 692 13.35 -12.61 10.17
N LEU A 693 14.07 -12.00 11.13
CA LEU A 693 14.78 -12.68 12.21
C LEU A 693 13.84 -13.56 13.07
N GLY A 694 12.59 -13.15 13.30
CA GLY A 694 11.57 -13.91 14.03
C GLY A 694 11.35 -15.36 13.57
N ARG A 695 11.63 -15.71 12.30
CA ARG A 695 11.59 -17.11 11.84
C ARG A 695 12.58 -18.01 12.59
N SER A 696 13.77 -17.52 12.90
CA SER A 696 14.78 -18.30 13.66
C SER A 696 14.34 -18.56 15.10
N LEU A 697 13.64 -17.61 15.72
CA LEU A 697 13.05 -17.76 17.06
C LEU A 697 11.95 -18.83 17.08
N LEU A 698 11.08 -18.85 16.06
CA LEU A 698 10.03 -19.87 15.92
C LEU A 698 10.63 -21.27 15.71
N LEU A 699 11.66 -21.40 14.87
CA LEU A 699 12.34 -22.68 14.62
C LEU A 699 13.09 -23.20 15.85
N ARG A 700 13.66 -22.30 16.67
CA ARG A 700 14.33 -22.67 17.93
C ARG A 700 13.35 -23.05 19.03
N SER A 701 12.25 -22.33 19.15
CA SER A 701 11.37 -22.42 20.32
C SER A 701 10.00 -21.77 20.06
N LEU A 702 9.07 -22.54 19.51
CA LEU A 702 7.68 -22.13 19.28
C LEU A 702 7.00 -21.47 20.50
N PRO A 703 7.07 -22.00 21.75
CA PRO A 703 6.40 -21.35 22.89
C PRO A 703 6.99 -19.97 23.23
N LEU A 704 8.31 -19.80 23.14
CA LEU A 704 8.96 -18.51 23.36
C LEU A 704 8.59 -17.51 22.26
N TRP A 705 8.58 -17.94 20.99
CA TRP A 705 8.09 -17.11 19.88
C TRP A 705 6.63 -16.70 20.08
N ALA A 706 5.76 -17.63 20.51
CA ALA A 706 4.34 -17.36 20.74
C ALA A 706 4.11 -16.37 21.88
N VAL A 707 4.76 -16.56 23.04
CA VAL A 707 4.66 -15.64 24.19
C VAL A 707 5.13 -14.23 23.83
N VAL A 708 6.30 -14.10 23.20
CA VAL A 708 6.85 -12.79 22.81
C VAL A 708 5.99 -12.13 21.73
N SER A 709 5.49 -12.89 20.74
CA SER A 709 4.60 -12.37 19.70
C SER A 709 3.26 -11.91 20.25
N VAL A 710 2.62 -12.69 21.13
CA VAL A 710 1.36 -12.29 21.78
C VAL A 710 1.55 -11.07 22.66
N ALA A 711 2.64 -10.98 23.43
CA ALA A 711 2.93 -9.80 24.26
C ALA A 711 3.09 -8.52 23.42
N VAL A 712 3.91 -8.56 22.36
CA VAL A 712 4.14 -7.41 21.48
C VAL A 712 2.88 -7.05 20.69
N LEU A 713 2.14 -8.04 20.17
CA LEU A 713 0.86 -7.79 19.49
C LEU A 713 -0.20 -7.23 20.44
N THR A 714 -0.23 -7.65 21.71
CA THR A 714 -1.16 -7.10 22.71
C THR A 714 -0.90 -5.62 22.93
N LEU A 715 0.37 -5.20 23.05
CA LEU A 715 0.73 -3.77 23.13
C LEU A 715 0.37 -3.01 21.85
N ALA A 716 0.65 -3.59 20.68
CA ALA A 716 0.32 -2.96 19.39
C ALA A 716 -1.19 -2.78 19.19
N PHE A 717 -2.00 -3.81 19.47
CA PHE A 717 -3.46 -3.73 19.41
C PHE A 717 -4.05 -2.82 20.49
N ALA A 718 -3.43 -2.72 21.68
CA ALA A 718 -3.85 -1.77 22.71
C ALA A 718 -3.66 -0.32 22.24
N ALA A 719 -2.50 0.01 21.66
CA ALA A 719 -2.25 1.34 21.09
C ALA A 719 -3.23 1.65 19.96
N VAL A 720 -3.40 0.74 18.99
CA VAL A 720 -4.35 0.91 17.86
C VAL A 720 -5.79 1.06 18.35
N ALA A 721 -6.22 0.28 19.35
CA ALA A 721 -7.58 0.36 19.90
C ALA A 721 -7.91 1.74 20.48
N THR A 722 -6.95 2.43 21.12
CA THR A 722 -7.16 3.81 21.59
C THR A 722 -7.32 4.79 20.43
N THR A 723 -6.48 4.68 19.39
CA THR A 723 -6.58 5.52 18.18
C THR A 723 -7.84 5.28 17.33
N ALA A 724 -8.44 4.08 17.46
CA ALA A 724 -9.60 3.66 16.68
C ALA A 724 -10.95 3.91 17.37
N SER A 725 -10.99 4.79 18.38
CA SER A 725 -12.17 5.06 19.22
C SER A 725 -13.41 5.57 18.47
N GLY A 726 -13.27 6.07 17.24
CA GLY A 726 -14.37 6.44 16.34
C GLY A 726 -14.69 5.44 15.21
N VAL A 727 -14.02 4.28 15.16
CA VAL A 727 -14.20 3.30 14.07
C VAL A 727 -15.44 2.42 14.33
N PRO A 728 -16.42 2.32 13.40
CA PRO A 728 -17.62 1.51 13.60
C PRO A 728 -17.31 0.03 13.83
N ALA A 729 -18.07 -0.63 14.72
CA ALA A 729 -17.89 -2.05 15.06
C ALA A 729 -17.94 -3.00 13.83
N GLY A 730 -18.72 -2.65 12.80
CA GLY A 730 -18.77 -3.40 11.53
C GLY A 730 -17.41 -3.48 10.80
N VAL A 731 -16.53 -2.49 10.97
CA VAL A 731 -15.17 -2.49 10.38
C VAL A 731 -14.28 -3.54 11.06
N TRP A 732 -14.40 -3.67 12.39
CA TRP A 732 -13.71 -4.71 13.15
C TRP A 732 -14.25 -6.12 12.83
N ILE A 733 -15.57 -6.24 12.62
CA ILE A 733 -16.21 -7.50 12.21
C ILE A 733 -15.74 -7.92 10.81
N THR A 734 -15.72 -7.00 9.83
CA THR A 734 -15.26 -7.31 8.47
C THR A 734 -13.77 -7.68 8.43
N ALA A 735 -12.92 -7.00 9.20
CA ALA A 735 -11.51 -7.39 9.35
C ALA A 735 -11.35 -8.81 9.92
N LEU A 736 -12.15 -9.18 10.93
CA LEU A 736 -12.15 -10.53 11.51
C LEU A 736 -12.66 -11.59 10.52
N VAL A 737 -13.71 -11.29 9.76
CA VAL A 737 -14.25 -12.18 8.71
C VAL A 737 -13.23 -12.41 7.60
N VAL A 738 -12.51 -11.37 7.15
CA VAL A 738 -11.43 -11.49 6.16
C VAL A 738 -10.27 -12.35 6.70
N ALA A 739 -9.89 -12.17 7.96
CA ALA A 739 -8.87 -13.01 8.60
C ALA A 739 -9.31 -14.48 8.71
N ALA A 740 -10.57 -14.74 9.07
CA ALA A 740 -11.14 -16.09 9.14
C ALA A 740 -11.24 -16.76 7.75
N ALA A 741 -11.63 -16.02 6.71
CA ALA A 741 -11.64 -16.51 5.34
C ALA A 741 -10.23 -16.85 4.83
N PHE A 742 -9.25 -15.98 5.10
CA PHE A 742 -7.83 -16.24 4.80
C PHE A 742 -7.31 -17.49 5.54
N ALA A 743 -7.68 -17.68 6.82
CA ALA A 743 -7.35 -18.86 7.58
C ALA A 743 -7.90 -20.14 6.94
N ALA A 744 -9.20 -20.13 6.60
CA ALA A 744 -9.89 -21.26 5.99
C ALA A 744 -9.28 -21.66 4.64
N VAL A 745 -9.05 -20.69 3.75
CA VAL A 745 -8.41 -20.93 2.43
C VAL A 745 -6.99 -21.47 2.60
N SER A 746 -6.20 -20.88 3.51
CA SER A 746 -4.82 -21.32 3.78
C SER A 746 -4.75 -22.77 4.29
N VAL A 747 -5.65 -23.14 5.21
CA VAL A 747 -5.75 -24.51 5.74
C VAL A 747 -6.27 -25.48 4.67
N ALA A 748 -7.26 -25.08 3.87
CA ALA A 748 -7.78 -25.91 2.77
C ALA A 748 -6.71 -26.23 1.71
N VAL A 749 -5.93 -25.24 1.29
CA VAL A 749 -4.81 -25.44 0.34
C VAL A 749 -3.71 -26.32 0.94
N TRP A 750 -3.41 -26.16 2.24
CA TRP A 750 -2.45 -27.04 2.93
C TRP A 750 -2.94 -28.48 3.01
N LEU A 751 -4.19 -28.71 3.41
CA LEU A 751 -4.83 -30.04 3.45
C LEU A 751 -4.88 -30.68 2.06
N TRP A 752 -5.19 -29.91 1.01
CA TRP A 752 -5.21 -30.41 -0.35
C TRP A 752 -3.84 -30.97 -0.77
N ILE A 753 -2.79 -30.16 -0.63
CA ILE A 753 -1.42 -30.50 -1.06
C ILE A 753 -0.79 -31.59 -0.16
N ARG A 754 -1.13 -31.64 1.13
CA ARG A 754 -0.51 -32.59 2.09
C ARG A 754 -1.28 -33.89 2.29
N VAL A 755 -2.59 -33.91 2.06
CA VAL A 755 -3.44 -35.07 2.37
C VAL A 755 -4.22 -35.56 1.16
N VAL A 756 -4.90 -34.68 0.42
CA VAL A 756 -5.79 -35.08 -0.67
C VAL A 756 -4.99 -35.53 -1.89
N GLU A 757 -4.14 -34.67 -2.44
CA GLU A 757 -3.34 -34.93 -3.65
C GLU A 757 -2.43 -36.17 -3.52
N PRO A 758 -1.68 -36.39 -2.42
CA PRO A 758 -0.91 -37.62 -2.21
C PRO A 758 -1.75 -38.89 -1.96
N SER A 759 -3.06 -38.76 -1.72
CA SER A 759 -4.00 -39.89 -1.60
C SER A 759 -4.68 -40.24 -2.93
N LEU A 760 -4.81 -39.27 -3.84
CA LEU A 760 -5.27 -39.47 -5.21
C LEU A 760 -4.17 -40.09 -6.09
N GLN A 761 -2.90 -39.76 -5.85
CA GLN A 761 -1.73 -40.35 -6.54
C GLN A 761 -1.41 -41.80 -6.12
N ARG A 762 -2.23 -42.44 -5.28
CA ARG A 762 -2.09 -43.83 -4.81
C ARG A 762 -3.32 -44.68 -5.12
N LEU A 763 -4.07 -44.29 -6.16
CA LEU A 763 -5.31 -44.92 -6.63
C LEU A 763 -5.24 -45.10 -8.15
#